data_AF-A0A662X7A6-F1
#
_entry.id   AF-A0A662X7A6-F1
#
_cell.length_a   1.000
_cell.length_b   1.000
_cell.length_c   1.000
_cell.angle_alpha   90.00
_cell.angle_beta   90.00
_cell.angle_gamma   90.00
#
_symmetry.space_group_name_H-M   'P 1'
#
loop_
_entity.id
_entity.type
_entity.pdbx_description
1 polymer ?
#
loop_
_entity_poly.entity_id
_entity_poly.type
_entity_poly.pdbx_seq_one_letter_code
_entity_poly.pdbx_strand_id
1 'polypeptide(L)'
;MRAAAVLTWSTAFVATLVAGKNSSSTSVYPTKSGLKTWVDPATPDDRQMYTSSRGRQWELVMSDEFNVANRSFRPGDDHMWTSLDKPDGVNGALEIYGHNMTSTKCDDDGTCYFYIETADVHENISVYNMYKHPPGYEDAEFYYRAAMVQSWNKFCFQGGMLEVRAQLPGAVSTASGNPDLPLGKSGKVTDTSYYPTWPGIWMMGNLGRAIFSASTNRMWPFSYNKCEPDLFDPSNQRISACDDSPGYGLNANQGRGAPEIDVLEGGGLAISSSLQIAPGMPTDFRLFPADKTTDASNIYCVYSYDCLTKGANIIDVPTAYYEQQRGHKSWYQGLRYASNNFCAKEGSEVQSFNTVNASITAGITENTCTTASCPSSLDVNGDLGVIDGTGTNHWGINSNGTCFPFMNSYMGAYLCDPDNSDGRCTDPRNSSTPKSNSMDPFNYQMDAISANWPIHLGAYIDYLVYQLEWVTGKNGYVRWMLEGSPLFEVTADAFSVVPQNANSSNPEKVMLEEPMSIIFNVALSSSWGTKPPNPGSACRGDGSDEAVNKICDSFPMYMKLDYIRLYQDQGDDLDADNYMQVGCDPASHPTKQWIEGHLDEYEDDDNQMTEVIGKAFCKTDDDCTIGGKFGSSNLITGSCVNSRCSCSYPESWVGPRCTLAKAESTSSKSSTRVYGPSIGLALGVAGATVFLTFLSVWTAMKSAAKRDEALVKASMMTKSGGASLEVGV
;
A
#
# COMPACT_ATOMS: atom_id res chain seq x y z
N MET A 1 43.17 -16.86 67.55
CA MET A 1 42.05 -17.82 67.34
C MET A 1 41.00 -17.11 66.52
N ARG A 2 40.95 -17.41 65.21
CA ARG A 2 39.94 -18.25 64.53
C ARG A 2 38.60 -17.52 64.39
N ALA A 3 37.91 -17.47 63.25
CA ALA A 3 38.18 -17.89 61.87
C ALA A 3 36.96 -17.42 61.05
N ALA A 4 37.15 -17.07 59.77
CA ALA A 4 36.23 -17.22 58.63
C ALA A 4 36.87 -16.42 57.48
N ALA A 5 37.52 -16.97 56.45
CA ALA A 5 37.18 -18.06 55.54
C ALA A 5 35.86 -17.83 54.80
N VAL A 6 35.93 -17.15 53.66
CA VAL A 6 35.08 -17.33 52.46
C VAL A 6 36.03 -17.09 51.28
N LEU A 7 36.71 -18.11 50.77
CA LEU A 7 36.24 -19.09 49.79
C LEU A 7 35.54 -18.45 48.59
N THR A 8 36.37 -18.11 47.60
CA THR A 8 36.07 -18.11 46.18
C THR A 8 35.26 -19.34 45.77
N TRP A 9 34.04 -19.12 45.28
CA TRP A 9 33.29 -20.13 44.53
C TRP A 9 33.48 -19.88 43.04
N SER A 10 34.24 -20.79 42.42
CA SER A 10 34.23 -21.01 40.98
C SER A 10 32.97 -21.79 40.63
N THR A 11 31.94 -21.10 40.11
CA THR A 11 30.86 -21.75 39.37
C THR A 11 31.11 -21.55 37.90
N ALA A 12 31.60 -22.60 37.25
CA ALA A 12 31.57 -22.74 35.81
C ALA A 12 30.10 -22.77 35.37
N PHE A 13 29.63 -21.67 34.81
CA PHE A 13 28.44 -21.69 33.96
C PHE A 13 28.88 -22.25 32.61
N VAL A 14 28.44 -23.47 32.30
CA VAL A 14 28.33 -23.90 30.91
C VAL A 14 27.24 -23.02 30.31
N ALA A 15 27.65 -21.90 29.73
CA ALA A 15 26.81 -21.17 28.81
C ALA A 15 26.69 -22.06 27.57
N THR A 16 25.54 -22.70 27.40
CA THR A 16 25.03 -22.99 26.06
C THR A 16 24.97 -21.65 25.33
N LEU A 17 26.02 -21.35 24.57
CA LEU A 17 25.97 -20.42 23.46
C LEU A 17 24.95 -20.98 22.47
N VAL A 18 23.67 -20.71 22.71
CA VAL A 18 22.79 -20.47 21.58
C VAL A 18 23.35 -19.20 20.98
N ALA A 19 24.11 -19.35 19.90
CA ALA A 19 24.43 -18.25 19.01
C ALA A 19 23.09 -17.68 18.54
N GLY A 20 22.57 -16.70 19.28
CA GLY A 20 21.51 -15.84 18.81
C GLY A 20 22.05 -15.19 17.56
N LYS A 21 21.51 -15.59 16.41
CA LYS A 21 21.64 -14.81 15.19
C LYS A 21 21.27 -13.38 15.56
N ASN A 22 22.14 -12.43 15.19
CA ASN A 22 21.79 -11.01 15.15
C ASN A 22 20.51 -10.88 14.31
N SER A 23 19.38 -10.71 14.98
CA SER A 23 18.14 -10.28 14.37
C SER A 23 17.61 -9.17 15.26
N SER A 24 17.65 -7.93 14.76
CA SER A 24 16.93 -6.80 15.33
C SER A 24 15.42 -6.95 15.07
N SER A 25 14.86 -8.13 15.34
CA SER A 25 13.44 -8.41 15.12
C SER A 25 12.67 -7.98 16.35
N THR A 26 11.86 -6.93 16.22
CA THR A 26 10.74 -6.65 17.12
C THR A 26 9.85 -7.89 17.19
N SER A 27 9.55 -8.39 18.39
CA SER A 27 8.70 -9.57 18.57
C SER A 27 7.25 -9.14 18.73
N VAL A 28 6.40 -9.56 17.79
CA VAL A 28 4.93 -9.43 17.88
C VAL A 28 4.42 -10.64 18.68
N TYR A 29 3.59 -10.39 19.68
CA TYR A 29 2.94 -11.44 20.48
C TYR A 29 1.43 -11.45 20.20
N PRO A 30 0.76 -12.61 20.31
CA PRO A 30 -0.70 -12.66 20.22
C PRO A 30 -1.34 -11.95 21.42
N THR A 31 -2.52 -11.36 21.19
CA THR A 31 -3.37 -10.86 22.27
C THR A 31 -3.85 -12.01 23.14
N LYS A 32 -4.21 -11.72 24.38
CA LYS A 32 -4.78 -12.71 25.31
C LYS A 32 -6.14 -13.23 24.84
N SER A 33 -6.92 -12.40 24.14
CA SER A 33 -8.22 -12.80 23.58
C SER A 33 -8.11 -13.66 22.32
N GLY A 34 -6.97 -13.64 21.63
CA GLY A 34 -6.79 -14.27 20.31
C GLY A 34 -7.21 -13.38 19.14
N LEU A 35 -7.73 -12.17 19.41
CA LEU A 35 -8.02 -11.18 18.37
C LEU A 35 -6.71 -10.73 17.69
N LYS A 36 -6.64 -10.85 16.35
CA LYS A 36 -5.46 -10.49 15.58
C LYS A 36 -5.20 -8.98 15.61
N THR A 37 -3.94 -8.59 15.40
CA THR A 37 -3.45 -7.21 15.55
C THR A 37 -4.27 -6.16 14.80
N TRP A 38 -4.72 -6.47 13.59
CA TRP A 38 -5.37 -5.52 12.68
C TRP A 38 -6.85 -5.84 12.41
N VAL A 39 -7.43 -6.80 13.12
CA VAL A 39 -8.85 -7.17 12.95
C VAL A 39 -9.71 -6.31 13.86
N ASP A 40 -10.71 -5.67 13.29
CA ASP A 40 -11.76 -4.96 14.03
C ASP A 40 -12.62 -5.98 14.80
N PRO A 41 -12.77 -5.85 16.14
CA PRO A 41 -13.64 -6.73 16.90
C PRO A 41 -15.13 -6.63 16.51
N ALA A 42 -15.54 -5.63 15.73
CA ALA A 42 -16.88 -5.51 15.17
C ALA A 42 -17.09 -6.40 13.93
N THR A 43 -16.03 -6.95 13.32
CA THR A 43 -16.18 -7.84 12.16
C THR A 43 -17.02 -9.06 12.52
N PRO A 44 -18.05 -9.41 11.72
CA PRO A 44 -18.90 -10.56 11.99
C PRO A 44 -18.16 -11.89 12.09
N ASP A 45 -18.65 -12.80 12.94
CA ASP A 45 -18.04 -14.12 13.18
C ASP A 45 -18.07 -15.01 11.92
N ASP A 46 -19.03 -14.81 11.01
CA ASP A 46 -19.15 -15.53 9.74
C ASP A 46 -18.26 -14.96 8.63
N ARG A 47 -17.45 -13.93 8.93
CA ARG A 47 -16.50 -13.27 8.03
C ARG A 47 -15.04 -13.47 8.42
N GLN A 48 -14.75 -14.50 9.22
CA GLN A 48 -13.37 -14.81 9.63
C GLN A 48 -12.59 -15.63 8.60
N MET A 49 -13.29 -16.24 7.63
CA MET A 49 -12.71 -17.12 6.62
C MET A 49 -13.20 -16.74 5.22
N TYR A 50 -12.34 -16.93 4.24
CA TYR A 50 -12.62 -16.78 2.82
C TYR A 50 -12.14 -18.02 2.06
N THR A 51 -12.87 -18.42 1.01
CA THR A 51 -12.41 -19.47 0.08
C THR A 51 -11.96 -18.82 -1.20
N SER A 52 -10.67 -18.96 -1.53
CA SER A 52 -10.12 -18.34 -2.74
C SER A 52 -10.69 -18.95 -4.03
N SER A 53 -10.50 -18.26 -5.14
CA SER A 53 -10.83 -18.72 -6.50
C SER A 53 -10.09 -20.00 -6.92
N ARG A 54 -9.12 -20.44 -6.11
CA ARG A 54 -8.39 -21.71 -6.26
C ARG A 54 -8.72 -22.74 -5.16
N GLY A 55 -9.70 -22.45 -4.31
CA GLY A 55 -10.25 -23.36 -3.31
C GLY A 55 -9.50 -23.42 -1.98
N ARG A 56 -8.48 -22.58 -1.77
CA ARG A 56 -7.75 -22.52 -0.49
C ARG A 56 -8.52 -21.69 0.53
N GLN A 57 -8.39 -22.06 1.81
CA GLN A 57 -9.02 -21.34 2.92
C GLN A 57 -8.08 -20.26 3.43
N TRP A 58 -8.52 -19.01 3.38
CA TRP A 58 -7.77 -17.84 3.84
C TRP A 58 -8.43 -17.26 5.08
N GLU A 59 -7.62 -16.88 6.06
CA GLU A 59 -8.09 -16.31 7.31
C GLU A 59 -8.12 -14.78 7.23
N LEU A 60 -9.11 -14.16 7.87
CA LEU A 60 -9.12 -12.71 8.07
C LEU A 60 -7.88 -12.28 8.86
N VAL A 61 -7.14 -11.30 8.37
CA VAL A 61 -5.92 -10.76 9.01
C VAL A 61 -5.99 -9.27 9.28
N MET A 62 -6.86 -8.53 8.57
CA MET A 62 -7.15 -7.12 8.83
C MET A 62 -8.61 -6.83 8.47
N SER A 63 -9.23 -5.94 9.24
CA SER A 63 -10.53 -5.38 8.92
C SER A 63 -10.73 -4.02 9.57
N ASP A 64 -11.54 -3.19 8.92
CA ASP A 64 -12.12 -1.97 9.50
C ASP A 64 -13.58 -1.89 9.05
N GLU A 65 -14.51 -1.93 10.01
CA GLU A 65 -15.95 -1.90 9.74
C GLU A 65 -16.52 -0.48 9.83
N PHE A 66 -15.68 0.54 10.10
CA PHE A 66 -16.05 1.96 10.18
C PHE A 66 -17.24 2.32 11.08
N ASN A 67 -17.58 1.44 12.03
CA ASN A 67 -18.76 1.54 12.92
C ASN A 67 -18.63 2.55 14.07
N VAL A 68 -17.63 3.43 14.04
CA VAL A 68 -17.41 4.47 15.06
C VAL A 68 -17.40 5.82 14.38
N ALA A 69 -18.46 6.61 14.60
CA ALA A 69 -18.62 7.93 14.01
C ALA A 69 -17.56 8.94 14.49
N ASN A 70 -17.35 9.96 13.67
CA ASN A 70 -16.48 11.12 13.92
C ASN A 70 -15.01 10.77 14.19
N ARG A 71 -14.49 9.70 13.57
CA ARG A 71 -13.04 9.42 13.58
C ARG A 71 -12.27 10.55 12.89
N SER A 72 -11.11 10.86 13.46
CA SER A 72 -10.07 11.68 12.81
C SER A 72 -9.03 10.76 12.20
N PHE A 73 -8.57 11.13 11.01
CA PHE A 73 -7.53 10.42 10.28
C PHE A 73 -6.24 11.24 10.13
N ARG A 74 -6.11 12.36 10.85
CA ARG A 74 -4.86 13.15 10.86
C ARG A 74 -3.66 12.30 11.28
N PRO A 75 -2.43 12.69 10.90
CA PRO A 75 -1.22 12.04 11.38
C PRO A 75 -1.26 11.82 12.90
N GLY A 76 -1.06 10.58 13.32
CA GLY A 76 -1.09 10.17 14.73
C GLY A 76 -2.47 9.81 15.30
N ASP A 77 -3.59 10.16 14.65
CA ASP A 77 -4.93 10.02 15.26
C ASP A 77 -5.51 8.61 15.17
N ASP A 78 -5.32 7.92 14.03
CA ASP A 78 -5.81 6.56 13.82
C ASP A 78 -4.64 5.54 13.71
N HIS A 79 -4.84 4.36 14.28
CA HIS A 79 -3.86 3.27 14.31
C HIS A 79 -3.49 2.70 12.95
N MET A 80 -4.36 2.83 11.95
CA MET A 80 -4.22 2.16 10.65
C MET A 80 -4.18 3.15 9.50
N TRP A 81 -4.99 4.19 9.56
CA TRP A 81 -5.18 5.14 8.46
C TRP A 81 -4.55 6.50 8.75
N THR A 82 -4.10 7.19 7.71
CA THR A 82 -3.62 8.57 7.74
C THR A 82 -4.14 9.31 6.52
N SER A 83 -4.91 10.38 6.71
CA SER A 83 -5.28 11.31 5.64
C SER A 83 -4.12 12.25 5.32
N LEU A 84 -4.13 12.85 4.13
CA LEU A 84 -3.15 13.86 3.71
C LEU A 84 -3.77 15.26 3.57
N ASP A 85 -2.93 16.29 3.70
CA ASP A 85 -3.24 17.70 3.40
C ASP A 85 -2.18 18.25 2.44
N LYS A 86 -2.44 18.18 1.14
CA LYS A 86 -1.49 18.52 0.07
C LYS A 86 -2.21 18.62 -1.28
N PRO A 87 -1.80 19.53 -2.19
CA PRO A 87 -2.22 19.45 -3.60
C PRO A 87 -1.73 18.16 -4.26
N ASP A 88 -2.53 17.63 -5.18
CA ASP A 88 -2.04 16.65 -6.14
C ASP A 88 -1.28 17.39 -7.26
N GLY A 89 0.01 17.07 -7.41
CA GLY A 89 0.91 17.76 -8.34
C GLY A 89 0.97 17.13 -9.73
N VAL A 90 0.21 16.08 -10.00
CA VAL A 90 0.28 15.33 -11.27
C VAL A 90 -1.06 15.31 -12.00
N ASN A 91 -1.06 14.82 -13.25
CA ASN A 91 -2.26 14.53 -14.04
C ASN A 91 -3.24 15.71 -14.27
N GLY A 92 -2.79 16.95 -14.11
CA GLY A 92 -3.65 18.13 -14.24
C GLY A 92 -4.78 18.14 -13.20
N ALA A 93 -4.46 17.70 -11.97
CA ALA A 93 -5.36 17.69 -10.84
C ALA A 93 -5.95 19.08 -10.54
N LEU A 94 -7.16 19.09 -9.99
CA LEU A 94 -7.96 20.29 -9.76
C LEU A 94 -8.32 20.47 -8.28
N GLU A 95 -7.95 19.50 -7.44
CA GLU A 95 -8.23 19.44 -6.03
C GLU A 95 -7.00 19.56 -5.13
N ILE A 96 -7.24 20.03 -3.90
CA ILE A 96 -6.32 19.88 -2.77
C ILE A 96 -6.89 18.81 -1.85
N TYR A 97 -6.08 17.80 -1.51
CA TYR A 97 -6.44 16.86 -0.46
C TYR A 97 -6.39 17.57 0.89
N GLY A 98 -7.36 17.30 1.76
CA GLY A 98 -7.41 17.88 3.10
C GLY A 98 -7.81 16.86 4.16
N HIS A 99 -7.20 16.96 5.34
CA HIS A 99 -7.51 16.07 6.46
C HIS A 99 -8.98 16.14 6.91
N ASN A 100 -9.63 17.29 6.73
CA ASN A 100 -11.01 17.57 7.12
C ASN A 100 -12.05 17.12 6.07
N MET A 101 -11.62 16.65 4.91
CA MET A 101 -12.50 16.17 3.85
C MET A 101 -12.87 14.70 4.02
N THR A 102 -12.59 14.13 5.19
CA THR A 102 -12.89 12.74 5.49
C THR A 102 -13.21 12.54 6.97
N SER A 103 -14.15 11.64 7.25
CA SER A 103 -14.42 11.13 8.59
C SER A 103 -15.25 9.84 8.47
N THR A 104 -15.86 9.45 9.57
CA THR A 104 -16.86 8.38 9.63
C THR A 104 -18.18 8.95 10.12
N LYS A 105 -19.29 8.47 9.59
CA LYS A 105 -20.63 8.91 9.94
C LYS A 105 -21.54 7.70 10.09
N CYS A 106 -22.55 7.82 10.94
CA CYS A 106 -23.67 6.88 10.98
C CYS A 106 -24.95 7.60 10.58
N ASP A 107 -25.72 7.01 9.66
CA ASP A 107 -27.04 7.50 9.27
C ASP A 107 -28.10 7.01 10.28
N ASP A 108 -29.31 7.58 10.20
CA ASP A 108 -30.41 7.34 11.16
C ASP A 108 -30.88 5.87 11.18
N ASP A 109 -30.60 5.10 10.13
CA ASP A 109 -30.90 3.68 10.02
C ASP A 109 -29.86 2.78 10.72
N GLY A 110 -28.81 3.36 11.29
CA GLY A 110 -27.73 2.67 11.98
C GLY A 110 -26.57 2.25 11.08
N THR A 111 -26.63 2.53 9.77
CA THR A 111 -25.53 2.28 8.85
C THR A 111 -24.41 3.27 9.13
N CYS A 112 -23.24 2.77 9.53
CA CYS A 112 -22.03 3.55 9.67
C CYS A 112 -21.10 3.34 8.49
N TYR A 113 -20.37 4.37 8.10
CA TYR A 113 -19.47 4.32 6.96
C TYR A 113 -18.36 5.36 7.11
N PHE A 114 -17.22 5.07 6.49
CA PHE A 114 -16.22 6.07 6.16
C PHE A 114 -16.66 6.87 4.94
N TYR A 115 -16.32 8.16 4.90
CA TYR A 115 -16.56 8.97 3.71
C TYR A 115 -15.35 9.82 3.31
N ILE A 116 -15.26 10.07 2.00
CA ILE A 116 -14.53 11.20 1.42
C ILE A 116 -15.58 12.17 0.89
N GLU A 117 -15.48 13.41 1.34
CA GLU A 117 -16.25 14.54 0.83
C GLU A 117 -15.45 15.22 -0.27
N THR A 118 -16.07 15.41 -1.43
CA THR A 118 -15.53 16.25 -2.51
C THR A 118 -16.35 17.51 -2.56
N ALA A 119 -15.72 18.68 -2.41
CA ALA A 119 -16.39 19.97 -2.35
C ALA A 119 -15.85 20.92 -3.42
N ASP A 120 -16.72 21.78 -3.96
CA ASP A 120 -16.38 22.92 -4.82
C ASP A 120 -15.88 24.06 -3.92
N VAL A 121 -14.56 24.15 -3.78
CA VAL A 121 -13.87 25.09 -2.89
C VAL A 121 -12.67 25.65 -3.63
N HIS A 122 -12.69 26.96 -3.85
CA HIS A 122 -11.64 27.66 -4.59
C HIS A 122 -10.51 28.09 -3.66
N GLU A 123 -9.30 27.62 -3.95
CA GLU A 123 -8.06 27.98 -3.25
C GLU A 123 -6.96 28.32 -4.25
N ASN A 124 -6.10 29.28 -3.87
CA ASN A 124 -4.88 29.60 -4.58
C ASN A 124 -3.70 29.38 -3.63
N ILE A 125 -2.77 28.51 -4.04
CA ILE A 125 -1.60 28.16 -3.26
C ILE A 125 -0.32 28.33 -4.09
N SER A 126 0.80 28.62 -3.42
CA SER A 126 2.11 28.68 -4.07
C SER A 126 2.79 27.32 -4.00
N VAL A 127 3.10 26.73 -5.17
CA VAL A 127 3.74 25.41 -5.29
C VAL A 127 5.10 25.52 -5.97
N TYR A 128 6.04 24.65 -5.60
CA TYR A 128 7.34 24.59 -6.25
C TYR A 128 7.29 23.66 -7.47
N ASN A 129 7.51 24.20 -8.67
CA ASN A 129 7.52 23.44 -9.91
C ASN A 129 8.96 23.14 -10.35
N MET A 130 9.39 21.88 -10.21
CA MET A 130 10.72 21.40 -10.62
C MET A 130 10.88 21.19 -12.13
N TYR A 131 9.76 21.11 -12.85
CA TYR A 131 9.70 20.95 -14.31
C TYR A 131 9.68 22.30 -15.06
N LYS A 132 9.68 23.42 -14.32
CA LYS A 132 9.81 24.77 -14.87
C LYS A 132 11.27 25.09 -15.22
N HIS A 133 11.49 25.96 -16.20
CA HIS A 133 12.83 26.43 -16.59
C HIS A 133 12.99 27.96 -16.43
N PRO A 134 13.66 28.46 -15.38
CA PRO A 134 14.26 27.71 -14.26
C PRO A 134 13.21 27.20 -13.25
N PRO A 135 13.53 26.16 -12.46
CA PRO A 135 12.67 25.68 -11.37
C PRO A 135 12.35 26.80 -10.38
N GLY A 136 11.12 26.83 -9.87
CA GLY A 136 10.71 27.89 -8.96
C GLY A 136 9.26 27.77 -8.51
N TYR A 137 8.90 28.65 -7.58
CA TYR A 137 7.53 28.78 -7.11
C TYR A 137 6.62 29.39 -8.18
N GLU A 138 5.38 28.93 -8.21
CA GLU A 138 4.28 29.53 -8.96
C GLU A 138 2.95 29.37 -8.23
N ASP A 139 2.04 30.29 -8.48
CA ASP A 139 0.69 30.26 -7.93
C ASP A 139 -0.17 29.31 -8.77
N ALA A 140 -0.84 28.39 -8.09
CA ALA A 140 -1.69 27.37 -8.69
C ALA A 140 -3.12 27.49 -8.12
N GLU A 141 -4.10 27.49 -9.02
CA GLU A 141 -5.52 27.60 -8.71
C GLU A 141 -6.14 26.20 -8.62
N PHE A 142 -6.77 25.90 -7.49
CA PHE A 142 -7.51 24.66 -7.25
C PHE A 142 -8.97 25.00 -6.99
N TYR A 143 -9.88 24.29 -7.63
CA TYR A 143 -11.32 24.59 -7.57
C TYR A 143 -12.08 23.61 -6.68
N TYR A 144 -11.39 22.59 -6.17
CA TYR A 144 -12.01 21.55 -5.37
C TYR A 144 -11.17 21.21 -4.16
N ARG A 145 -11.81 20.65 -3.14
CA ARG A 145 -11.14 19.90 -2.07
C ARG A 145 -11.70 18.50 -1.98
N ALA A 146 -10.83 17.55 -1.68
CA ALA A 146 -11.17 16.15 -1.47
C ALA A 146 -10.26 15.55 -0.41
N ALA A 147 -10.21 14.22 -0.28
CA ALA A 147 -9.27 13.56 0.62
C ALA A 147 -8.56 12.39 -0.06
N MET A 148 -7.33 12.16 0.37
CA MET A 148 -6.58 10.92 0.18
C MET A 148 -6.24 10.36 1.55
N VAL A 149 -6.45 9.06 1.73
CA VAL A 149 -6.17 8.34 2.97
C VAL A 149 -5.33 7.12 2.66
N GLN A 150 -4.30 6.88 3.46
CA GLN A 150 -3.29 5.87 3.24
C GLN A 150 -3.08 5.03 4.52
N SER A 151 -2.78 3.76 4.34
CA SER A 151 -2.21 2.91 5.41
C SER A 151 -0.68 2.88 5.42
N TRP A 152 -0.06 3.71 4.56
CA TRP A 152 1.37 3.74 4.29
C TRP A 152 2.23 3.67 5.56
N ASN A 153 3.17 2.73 5.55
CA ASN A 153 4.11 2.41 6.62
C ASN A 153 3.50 2.15 8.02
N LYS A 154 2.17 2.02 8.12
CA LYS A 154 1.44 1.56 9.32
C LYS A 154 0.98 0.12 9.14
N PHE A 155 0.22 -0.11 8.07
CA PHE A 155 -0.28 -1.41 7.67
C PHE A 155 0.07 -1.64 6.20
N CYS A 156 0.79 -2.72 5.95
CA CYS A 156 1.10 -3.19 4.61
C CYS A 156 0.96 -4.71 4.59
N PHE A 157 0.87 -5.26 3.39
CA PHE A 157 0.82 -6.70 3.21
C PHE A 157 1.37 -7.10 1.84
N GLN A 158 1.80 -8.35 1.74
CA GLN A 158 2.09 -9.01 0.47
C GLN A 158 1.03 -10.07 0.26
N GLY A 159 0.36 -10.10 -0.89
CA GLY A 159 -0.66 -11.09 -1.23
C GLY A 159 -1.90 -11.15 -0.31
N GLY A 160 -2.99 -11.72 -0.81
CA GLY A 160 -4.22 -11.92 -0.07
C GLY A 160 -5.45 -11.55 -0.89
N MET A 161 -6.63 -11.64 -0.26
CA MET A 161 -7.88 -11.17 -0.84
C MET A 161 -8.32 -9.91 -0.10
N LEU A 162 -8.31 -8.78 -0.80
CA LEU A 162 -8.84 -7.51 -0.33
C LEU A 162 -10.29 -7.37 -0.79
N GLU A 163 -11.20 -7.18 0.16
CA GLU A 163 -12.62 -6.92 -0.06
C GLU A 163 -12.97 -5.53 0.46
N VAL A 164 -13.55 -4.69 -0.39
CA VAL A 164 -13.98 -3.34 -0.03
C VAL A 164 -15.42 -3.14 -0.48
N ARG A 165 -16.30 -2.78 0.47
CA ARG A 165 -17.68 -2.44 0.16
C ARG A 165 -17.83 -0.93 0.07
N ALA A 166 -18.06 -0.41 -1.13
CA ALA A 166 -18.04 1.03 -1.40
C ALA A 166 -19.19 1.51 -2.30
N GLN A 167 -19.55 2.78 -2.14
CA GLN A 167 -20.44 3.55 -3.00
C GLN A 167 -19.65 4.72 -3.59
N LEU A 168 -19.76 4.93 -4.90
CA LEU A 168 -19.02 5.96 -5.63
C LEU A 168 -19.77 7.31 -5.64
N PRO A 169 -19.04 8.43 -5.67
CA PRO A 169 -19.62 9.78 -5.73
C PRO A 169 -20.26 10.08 -7.10
N GLY A 170 -21.41 10.77 -7.10
CA GLY A 170 -22.07 11.24 -8.32
C GLY A 170 -23.28 12.15 -8.06
N ALA A 171 -23.67 12.91 -9.08
CA ALA A 171 -24.89 13.71 -9.10
C ALA A 171 -26.10 12.80 -9.34
N VAL A 172 -26.57 12.15 -8.27
CA VAL A 172 -27.64 11.12 -8.34
C VAL A 172 -28.93 11.51 -7.61
N SER A 173 -29.07 12.79 -7.23
CA SER A 173 -30.32 13.29 -6.67
C SER A 173 -31.36 13.51 -7.77
N THR A 174 -32.65 13.47 -7.44
CA THR A 174 -33.71 13.82 -8.42
C THR A 174 -33.56 15.26 -8.94
N ALA A 175 -33.02 16.18 -8.14
CA ALA A 175 -32.81 17.58 -8.52
C ALA A 175 -31.69 17.77 -9.55
N SER A 176 -30.70 16.87 -9.58
CA SER A 176 -29.62 16.90 -10.57
C SER A 176 -30.13 16.82 -12.01
N GLY A 177 -31.26 16.15 -12.24
CA GLY A 177 -31.77 15.87 -13.58
C GLY A 177 -31.02 14.73 -14.30
N ASN A 178 -30.23 13.94 -13.57
CA ASN A 178 -29.45 12.83 -14.12
C ASN A 178 -30.33 11.86 -14.96
N PRO A 179 -30.05 11.72 -16.28
CA PRO A 179 -30.85 10.92 -17.19
C PRO A 179 -30.66 9.42 -17.00
N ASP A 180 -29.65 8.98 -16.25
CA ASP A 180 -29.42 7.56 -15.98
C ASP A 180 -30.31 7.04 -14.84
N LEU A 181 -30.84 7.90 -13.96
CA LEU A 181 -31.67 7.48 -12.81
C LEU A 181 -32.84 6.54 -13.20
N PRO A 182 -33.58 6.78 -14.30
CA PRO A 182 -34.65 5.89 -14.75
C PRO A 182 -34.16 4.52 -15.27
N LEU A 183 -32.88 4.35 -15.59
CA LEU A 183 -32.31 3.08 -16.06
C LEU A 183 -32.26 2.02 -14.93
N GLY A 184 -32.32 2.45 -13.68
CA GLY A 184 -32.28 1.59 -12.50
C GLY A 184 -30.87 1.05 -12.20
N LYS A 185 -30.73 0.28 -11.11
CA LYS A 185 -29.41 -0.17 -10.60
C LYS A 185 -28.58 -0.88 -11.67
N SER A 186 -29.19 -1.72 -12.49
CA SER A 186 -28.49 -2.46 -13.56
C SER A 186 -28.33 -1.68 -14.88
N GLY A 187 -28.86 -0.46 -14.96
CA GLY A 187 -28.71 0.40 -16.13
C GLY A 187 -27.25 0.80 -16.31
N LYS A 188 -26.69 0.57 -17.50
CA LYS A 188 -25.35 1.07 -17.86
C LYS A 188 -25.38 2.60 -17.84
N VAL A 189 -24.39 3.20 -17.19
CA VAL A 189 -24.23 4.66 -17.16
C VAL A 189 -23.93 5.17 -18.56
N THR A 190 -24.58 6.25 -18.98
CA THR A 190 -24.46 6.78 -20.35
C THR A 190 -23.98 8.22 -20.43
N ASP A 191 -24.10 9.01 -19.36
CA ASP A 191 -23.72 10.42 -19.35
C ASP A 191 -22.67 10.70 -18.27
N THR A 192 -21.41 10.83 -18.69
CA THR A 192 -20.27 11.07 -17.80
C THR A 192 -20.38 12.38 -17.02
N SER A 193 -21.16 13.37 -17.50
CA SER A 193 -21.24 14.70 -16.87
C SER A 193 -21.83 14.69 -15.46
N TYR A 194 -22.62 13.67 -15.12
CA TYR A 194 -23.21 13.50 -13.79
C TYR A 194 -22.29 12.77 -12.80
N TYR A 195 -21.10 12.33 -13.22
CA TYR A 195 -20.13 11.65 -12.36
C TYR A 195 -18.75 12.30 -12.51
N PRO A 196 -18.62 13.58 -12.11
CA PRO A 196 -17.50 14.44 -12.48
C PRO A 196 -16.18 14.15 -11.75
N THR A 197 -16.15 13.15 -10.87
CA THR A 197 -15.01 12.85 -10.01
C THR A 197 -14.33 11.54 -10.41
N TRP A 198 -13.14 11.31 -9.88
CA TRP A 198 -12.32 10.12 -10.13
C TRP A 198 -12.03 9.42 -8.79
N PRO A 199 -12.91 8.52 -8.33
CA PRO A 199 -12.66 7.74 -7.11
C PRO A 199 -11.60 6.67 -7.35
N GLY A 200 -10.78 6.42 -6.34
CA GLY A 200 -9.72 5.42 -6.35
C GLY A 200 -9.72 4.58 -5.08
N ILE A 201 -9.55 3.27 -5.24
CA ILE A 201 -9.13 2.33 -4.19
C ILE A 201 -8.02 1.49 -4.80
N TRP A 202 -6.82 1.63 -4.27
CA TRP A 202 -5.63 1.09 -4.89
C TRP A 202 -4.55 0.82 -3.85
N MET A 203 -3.46 0.21 -4.29
CA MET A 203 -2.36 -0.20 -3.44
C MET A 203 -1.04 0.19 -4.08
N MET A 204 -0.07 0.59 -3.27
CA MET A 204 1.26 0.96 -3.72
C MET A 204 2.33 0.27 -2.87
N GLY A 205 3.41 -0.19 -3.51
CA GLY A 205 4.56 -0.73 -2.79
C GLY A 205 5.16 0.28 -1.79
N ASN A 206 5.43 -0.16 -0.57
CA ASN A 206 5.72 0.69 0.59
C ASN A 206 7.02 1.53 0.46
N LEU A 207 7.90 1.19 -0.49
CA LEU A 207 9.09 1.99 -0.82
C LEU A 207 8.76 3.34 -1.46
N GLY A 208 7.54 3.54 -1.95
CA GLY A 208 7.03 4.85 -2.36
C GLY A 208 5.87 5.29 -1.47
N ARG A 209 5.67 6.60 -1.34
CA ARG A 209 4.46 7.17 -0.74
C ARG A 209 3.76 8.01 -1.81
N ALA A 210 2.51 7.69 -2.10
CA ALA A 210 1.73 8.39 -3.10
C ALA A 210 1.72 9.91 -2.83
N ILE A 211 1.79 10.70 -3.91
CA ILE A 211 1.92 12.17 -3.95
C ILE A 211 3.21 12.78 -3.32
N PHE A 212 4.17 11.94 -2.92
CA PHE A 212 5.53 12.37 -2.53
C PHE A 212 6.53 12.03 -3.63
N SER A 213 6.64 12.92 -4.63
CA SER A 213 7.42 12.67 -5.86
C SER A 213 8.88 12.29 -5.62
N ALA A 214 9.50 12.76 -4.52
CA ALA A 214 10.87 12.39 -4.18
C ALA A 214 10.99 10.88 -3.87
N SER A 215 10.04 10.33 -3.11
CA SER A 215 9.99 8.90 -2.78
C SER A 215 9.62 8.01 -3.96
N THR A 216 8.85 8.53 -4.92
CA THR A 216 8.36 7.73 -6.07
C THR A 216 9.29 7.81 -7.29
N ASN A 217 10.17 8.81 -7.35
CA ASN A 217 11.07 8.99 -8.47
C ASN A 217 12.01 7.78 -8.66
N ARG A 218 12.03 7.22 -9.88
CA ARG A 218 12.75 5.98 -10.24
C ARG A 218 12.41 4.77 -9.34
N MET A 219 11.30 4.83 -8.62
CA MET A 219 10.83 3.78 -7.72
C MET A 219 9.48 3.24 -8.21
N TRP A 220 8.54 4.14 -8.48
CA TRP A 220 7.26 3.81 -9.08
C TRP A 220 7.39 3.73 -10.62
N PRO A 221 6.75 2.77 -11.29
CA PRO A 221 6.06 1.60 -10.76
C PRO A 221 6.90 0.32 -10.95
N PHE A 222 8.19 0.31 -10.56
CA PHE A 222 9.08 -0.80 -10.90
C PHE A 222 8.65 -2.15 -10.33
N SER A 223 8.62 -3.17 -11.20
CA SER A 223 8.47 -4.59 -10.88
C SER A 223 9.53 -5.39 -11.66
N TYR A 224 10.79 -5.04 -11.44
CA TYR A 224 11.94 -5.55 -12.20
C TYR A 224 13.09 -5.95 -11.29
N ASN A 225 13.58 -7.17 -11.43
CA ASN A 225 14.57 -7.78 -10.55
C ASN A 225 15.66 -8.54 -11.34
N LYS A 226 16.25 -7.88 -12.35
CA LYS A 226 17.35 -8.44 -13.15
C LYS A 226 18.45 -7.41 -13.39
N CYS A 227 19.70 -7.88 -13.41
CA CYS A 227 20.84 -7.06 -13.81
C CYS A 227 21.22 -7.35 -15.26
N GLU A 228 20.65 -6.57 -16.18
CA GLU A 228 20.81 -6.75 -17.63
C GLU A 228 21.05 -5.38 -18.29
N PRO A 229 22.21 -4.73 -18.07
CA PRO A 229 22.46 -3.35 -18.49
C PRO A 229 22.41 -3.13 -20.01
N ASP A 230 22.58 -4.19 -20.81
CA ASP A 230 22.44 -4.15 -22.26
C ASP A 230 20.96 -4.05 -22.70
N LEU A 231 20.02 -4.44 -21.83
CA LEU A 231 18.58 -4.47 -22.10
C LEU A 231 17.84 -3.30 -21.44
N PHE A 232 18.23 -2.96 -20.20
CA PHE A 232 17.63 -1.88 -19.43
C PHE A 232 18.72 -1.14 -18.64
N ASP A 233 18.80 0.18 -18.81
CA ASP A 233 19.77 1.00 -18.08
C ASP A 233 19.44 1.01 -16.58
N PRO A 234 20.29 0.41 -15.73
CA PRO A 234 20.01 0.25 -14.31
C PRO A 234 19.93 1.58 -13.56
N SER A 235 20.45 2.69 -14.10
CA SER A 235 20.36 4.01 -13.46
C SER A 235 18.94 4.60 -13.43
N ASN A 236 18.03 4.05 -14.25
CA ASN A 236 16.63 4.42 -14.28
C ASN A 236 15.80 3.77 -13.16
N GLN A 237 16.31 2.72 -12.51
CA GLN A 237 15.69 2.08 -11.35
C GLN A 237 16.53 2.36 -10.11
N ARG A 238 15.94 3.07 -9.13
CA ARG A 238 16.68 3.57 -7.96
C ARG A 238 17.29 2.46 -7.11
N ILE A 239 16.59 1.34 -6.98
CA ILE A 239 17.09 0.12 -6.33
C ILE A 239 17.19 -0.96 -7.40
N SER A 240 18.38 -1.11 -7.98
CA SER A 240 18.63 -2.02 -9.09
C SER A 240 19.22 -3.34 -8.63
N ALA A 241 18.88 -4.43 -9.31
CA ALA A 241 19.49 -5.74 -9.09
C ALA A 241 20.98 -5.79 -9.46
N CYS A 242 21.52 -4.76 -10.13
CA CYS A 242 22.96 -4.65 -10.40
C CYS A 242 23.78 -4.17 -9.20
N ASP A 243 23.14 -3.77 -8.10
CA ASP A 243 23.83 -3.32 -6.89
C ASP A 243 23.98 -4.50 -5.89
N ASP A 244 25.23 -4.88 -5.62
CA ASP A 244 25.56 -5.95 -4.66
C ASP A 244 25.68 -5.45 -3.21
N SER A 245 25.56 -4.13 -2.99
CA SER A 245 25.65 -3.49 -1.68
C SER A 245 24.76 -2.24 -1.59
N PRO A 246 23.43 -2.36 -1.77
CA PRO A 246 22.49 -1.22 -1.82
C PRO A 246 22.37 -0.43 -0.51
N GLY A 247 22.88 -0.96 0.60
CA GLY A 247 22.80 -0.33 1.92
C GLY A 247 21.38 -0.35 2.50
N TYR A 248 21.18 0.39 3.59
CA TYR A 248 19.87 0.60 4.23
C TYR A 248 19.03 -0.68 4.45
N GLY A 249 19.68 -1.78 4.83
CA GLY A 249 19.01 -3.06 5.11
C GLY A 249 18.42 -3.78 3.90
N LEU A 250 18.60 -3.25 2.69
CA LEU A 250 18.15 -3.89 1.45
C LEU A 250 18.97 -5.15 1.13
N ASN A 251 18.35 -6.10 0.43
CA ASN A 251 19.03 -7.31 -0.01
C ASN A 251 19.94 -7.00 -1.21
N ALA A 252 21.13 -7.60 -1.24
CA ALA A 252 22.06 -7.50 -2.35
C ALA A 252 21.49 -8.13 -3.64
N ASN A 253 21.72 -7.51 -4.79
CA ASN A 253 21.31 -7.95 -6.11
C ASN A 253 19.79 -8.16 -6.26
N GLN A 254 19.00 -7.35 -5.55
CA GLN A 254 17.55 -7.36 -5.64
C GLN A 254 17.06 -6.02 -6.20
N GLY A 255 16.50 -6.04 -7.41
CA GLY A 255 15.79 -4.91 -7.98
C GLY A 255 14.44 -4.73 -7.29
N ARG A 256 14.14 -3.50 -6.88
CA ARG A 256 12.96 -3.15 -6.07
C ARG A 256 12.26 -1.93 -6.64
N GLY A 257 11.05 -1.70 -6.17
CA GLY A 257 10.24 -0.58 -6.64
C GLY A 257 9.04 -0.29 -5.75
N ALA A 258 8.12 0.50 -6.30
CA ALA A 258 6.81 0.78 -5.71
C ALA A 258 5.74 0.59 -6.79
N PRO A 259 5.47 -0.66 -7.23
CA PRO A 259 4.44 -0.94 -8.22
C PRO A 259 3.05 -0.63 -7.65
N GLU A 260 2.05 -0.59 -8.52
CA GLU A 260 0.69 -0.18 -8.19
C GLU A 260 -0.34 -1.22 -8.64
N ILE A 261 -1.35 -1.43 -7.79
CA ILE A 261 -2.51 -2.28 -8.09
C ILE A 261 -3.78 -1.49 -7.81
N ASP A 262 -4.56 -1.24 -8.86
CA ASP A 262 -5.81 -0.49 -8.78
C ASP A 262 -6.97 -1.47 -8.60
N VAL A 263 -7.54 -1.56 -7.39
CA VAL A 263 -8.75 -2.37 -7.13
C VAL A 263 -9.90 -1.77 -7.93
N LEU A 264 -10.05 -0.45 -7.84
CA LEU A 264 -10.86 0.36 -8.73
C LEU A 264 -10.18 1.72 -8.89
N GLU A 265 -10.07 2.19 -10.11
CA GLU A 265 -9.64 3.55 -10.41
C GLU A 265 -10.49 4.11 -11.55
N GLY A 266 -11.19 5.21 -11.30
CA GLY A 266 -12.02 5.88 -12.30
C GLY A 266 -13.51 5.90 -11.99
N GLY A 267 -14.25 6.57 -12.87
CA GLY A 267 -15.68 6.82 -12.72
C GLY A 267 -16.35 7.16 -14.06
N GLY A 268 -17.52 7.79 -14.02
CA GLY A 268 -18.30 8.07 -15.22
C GLY A 268 -18.76 6.78 -15.88
N LEU A 269 -18.23 6.50 -17.06
CA LEU A 269 -18.70 5.40 -17.91
C LEU A 269 -17.97 4.08 -17.66
N ALA A 270 -16.77 4.13 -17.08
CA ALA A 270 -15.90 2.96 -16.92
C ALA A 270 -14.99 3.09 -15.68
N ILE A 271 -14.74 1.96 -15.03
CA ILE A 271 -13.67 1.83 -14.02
C ILE A 271 -12.51 1.06 -14.66
N SER A 272 -11.30 1.49 -14.36
CA SER A 272 -10.07 0.76 -14.66
C SER A 272 -9.74 -0.19 -13.50
N SER A 273 -9.39 -1.42 -13.86
CA SER A 273 -8.72 -2.39 -12.98
C SER A 273 -7.36 -2.68 -13.58
N SER A 274 -6.29 -2.43 -12.82
CA SER A 274 -5.00 -2.07 -13.41
C SER A 274 -3.81 -2.50 -12.56
N LEU A 275 -2.71 -2.85 -13.24
CA LEU A 275 -1.38 -3.05 -12.66
C LEU A 275 -0.42 -2.11 -13.35
N GLN A 276 0.18 -1.19 -12.60
CA GLN A 276 1.19 -0.30 -13.15
C GLN A 276 2.57 -0.89 -12.89
N ILE A 277 3.38 -0.96 -13.95
CA ILE A 277 4.65 -1.68 -13.96
C ILE A 277 5.71 -0.98 -14.80
N ALA A 278 6.96 -1.15 -14.38
CA ALA A 278 8.14 -0.76 -15.14
C ALA A 278 9.26 -1.82 -15.02
N PRO A 279 10.12 -1.97 -16.06
CA PRO A 279 10.08 -1.25 -17.33
C PRO A 279 8.90 -1.68 -18.20
N GLY A 280 8.27 -0.74 -18.91
CA GLY A 280 7.20 -1.04 -19.85
C GLY A 280 7.71 -1.68 -21.15
N MET A 281 6.78 -2.16 -21.97
CA MET A 281 7.04 -2.76 -23.27
C MET A 281 7.83 -1.81 -24.19
N PRO A 282 8.89 -2.28 -24.86
CA PRO A 282 9.53 -1.52 -25.93
C PRO A 282 8.56 -1.24 -27.08
N THR A 283 8.82 -0.19 -27.86
CA THR A 283 7.97 0.24 -29.00
C THR A 283 7.68 -0.88 -30.00
N ASP A 284 8.62 -1.79 -30.21
CA ASP A 284 8.50 -2.95 -31.11
C ASP A 284 7.36 -3.92 -30.72
N PHE A 285 6.91 -3.89 -29.46
CA PHE A 285 5.87 -4.77 -28.94
C PHE A 285 4.54 -4.04 -28.66
N ARG A 286 4.41 -2.77 -29.06
CA ARG A 286 3.21 -1.95 -28.84
C ARG A 286 2.30 -1.89 -30.07
N LEU A 287 1.15 -1.24 -29.97
CA LEU A 287 0.32 -0.94 -31.15
C LEU A 287 1.11 -0.14 -32.21
N PHE A 288 0.78 -0.27 -33.50
CA PHE A 288 1.37 0.62 -34.50
C PHE A 288 0.84 2.05 -34.29
N PRO A 289 1.70 3.09 -34.41
CA PRO A 289 1.23 4.46 -34.28
C PRO A 289 0.30 4.82 -35.45
N ALA A 290 -0.74 5.60 -35.17
CA ALA A 290 -1.56 6.19 -36.22
C ALA A 290 -0.69 7.06 -37.15
N ASP A 291 -0.83 6.86 -38.46
CA ASP A 291 -0.05 7.60 -39.45
C ASP A 291 -0.63 9.00 -39.65
N LYS A 292 0.22 10.03 -39.55
CA LYS A 292 -0.18 11.44 -39.62
C LYS A 292 -0.78 11.86 -40.97
N THR A 293 -0.57 11.06 -42.02
CA THR A 293 -1.12 11.34 -43.36
C THR A 293 -2.44 10.60 -43.56
N THR A 294 -2.48 9.34 -43.16
CA THR A 294 -3.63 8.44 -43.33
C THR A 294 -4.74 8.81 -42.35
N ASP A 295 -4.40 9.09 -41.10
CA ASP A 295 -5.31 9.48 -40.02
C ASP A 295 -5.31 11.00 -39.77
N ALA A 296 -5.03 11.79 -40.81
CA ALA A 296 -4.91 13.25 -40.70
C ALA A 296 -6.16 13.93 -40.11
N SER A 297 -7.34 13.34 -40.27
CA SER A 297 -8.59 13.86 -39.69
C SER A 297 -8.71 13.63 -38.19
N ASN A 298 -8.10 12.57 -37.67
CA ASN A 298 -8.11 12.24 -36.25
C ASN A 298 -6.88 11.39 -35.90
N ILE A 299 -5.78 12.04 -35.53
CA ILE A 299 -4.56 11.34 -35.12
C ILE A 299 -4.72 10.58 -33.78
N TYR A 300 -5.82 10.81 -33.07
CA TYR A 300 -6.17 10.17 -31.79
C TYR A 300 -7.20 9.05 -31.98
N CYS A 301 -7.42 8.59 -33.21
CA CYS A 301 -8.36 7.53 -33.57
C CYS A 301 -8.16 6.20 -32.80
N VAL A 302 -6.98 5.98 -32.22
CA VAL A 302 -6.67 4.78 -31.43
C VAL A 302 -7.62 4.64 -30.23
N TYR A 303 -8.01 5.74 -29.62
CA TYR A 303 -8.93 5.74 -28.46
C TYR A 303 -10.38 5.43 -28.86
N SER A 304 -10.73 5.66 -30.12
CA SER A 304 -12.03 5.33 -30.72
C SER A 304 -12.02 4.02 -31.51
N TYR A 305 -10.86 3.37 -31.64
CA TYR A 305 -10.66 2.12 -32.40
C TYR A 305 -11.08 2.22 -33.88
N ASP A 306 -11.01 3.41 -34.47
CA ASP A 306 -11.47 3.73 -35.82
C ASP A 306 -10.36 4.29 -36.73
N CYS A 307 -9.09 4.09 -36.37
CA CYS A 307 -7.96 4.43 -37.23
C CYS A 307 -8.06 3.71 -38.58
N LEU A 308 -7.69 4.45 -39.62
CA LEU A 308 -7.49 3.95 -40.97
C LEU A 308 -6.13 3.28 -41.12
N THR A 309 -5.14 3.66 -40.32
CA THR A 309 -3.84 2.97 -40.26
C THR A 309 -4.01 1.52 -39.81
N LYS A 310 -3.36 0.60 -40.53
CA LYS A 310 -3.41 -0.83 -40.20
C LYS A 310 -2.66 -1.14 -38.92
N GLY A 311 -3.31 -1.87 -38.02
CA GLY A 311 -2.71 -2.23 -36.73
C GLY A 311 -2.59 -1.08 -35.73
N ALA A 312 -3.27 0.03 -35.98
CA ALA A 312 -3.35 1.16 -35.04
C ALA A 312 -4.61 1.12 -34.16
N ASN A 313 -5.49 0.13 -34.33
CA ASN A 313 -6.70 -0.02 -33.53
C ASN A 313 -6.52 -1.06 -32.42
N ILE A 314 -6.16 -2.29 -32.81
CA ILE A 314 -6.13 -3.43 -31.90
C ILE A 314 -4.84 -4.20 -32.12
N ILE A 315 -4.19 -4.55 -31.02
CA ILE A 315 -2.90 -5.22 -31.04
C ILE A 315 -3.03 -6.59 -31.72
N ASP A 316 -2.08 -6.90 -32.62
CA ASP A 316 -2.07 -8.10 -33.46
C ASP A 316 -3.27 -8.26 -34.43
N VAL A 317 -3.99 -7.16 -34.73
CA VAL A 317 -5.08 -7.10 -35.70
C VAL A 317 -4.85 -5.96 -36.72
N PRO A 318 -4.82 -6.20 -38.05
CA PRO A 318 -5.01 -7.48 -38.72
C PRO A 318 -3.83 -8.46 -38.51
N THR A 319 -4.13 -9.74 -38.32
CA THR A 319 -3.16 -10.76 -37.93
C THR A 319 -2.02 -10.92 -38.94
N ALA A 320 -2.35 -11.06 -40.23
CA ALA A 320 -1.35 -11.22 -41.28
C ALA A 320 -0.48 -9.96 -41.47
N TYR A 321 -1.00 -8.78 -41.13
CA TYR A 321 -0.23 -7.53 -41.22
C TYR A 321 0.83 -7.49 -40.12
N TYR A 322 0.47 -7.78 -38.88
CA TYR A 322 1.42 -7.87 -37.77
C TYR A 322 2.50 -8.92 -38.00
N GLU A 323 2.11 -10.13 -38.44
CA GLU A 323 3.06 -11.19 -38.77
C GLU A 323 4.04 -10.73 -39.87
N GLN A 324 3.55 -10.04 -40.91
CA GLN A 324 4.40 -9.52 -41.97
C GLN A 324 5.34 -8.40 -41.49
N GLN A 325 4.86 -7.49 -40.65
CA GLN A 325 5.64 -6.32 -40.20
C GLN A 325 6.64 -6.66 -39.10
N ARG A 326 6.34 -7.64 -38.23
CA ARG A 326 7.14 -7.95 -37.03
C ARG A 326 7.64 -9.38 -36.96
N GLY A 327 6.81 -10.35 -37.34
CA GLY A 327 7.13 -11.79 -37.21
C GLY A 327 7.22 -12.28 -35.76
N HIS A 328 6.64 -11.55 -34.82
CA HIS A 328 6.48 -11.93 -33.42
C HIS A 328 5.20 -11.31 -32.84
N LYS A 329 4.77 -11.83 -31.69
CA LYS A 329 3.61 -11.33 -30.94
C LYS A 329 3.89 -9.99 -30.27
N SER A 330 2.82 -9.24 -30.00
CA SER A 330 2.87 -7.93 -29.37
C SER A 330 2.03 -7.92 -28.09
N TRP A 331 2.41 -7.07 -27.12
CA TRP A 331 1.72 -6.88 -25.83
C TRP A 331 1.72 -8.08 -24.88
N TYR A 332 1.14 -7.90 -23.69
CA TYR A 332 1.00 -8.93 -22.68
C TYR A 332 0.05 -10.02 -23.18
N GLN A 333 0.35 -11.28 -22.88
CA GLN A 333 -0.39 -12.44 -23.39
C GLN A 333 -1.19 -13.11 -22.28
N GLY A 334 -2.29 -13.79 -22.63
CA GLY A 334 -3.04 -14.63 -21.68
C GLY A 334 -3.80 -13.84 -20.61
N LEU A 335 -4.07 -12.56 -20.84
CA LEU A 335 -4.93 -11.76 -19.97
C LEU A 335 -6.36 -12.32 -20.00
N ARG A 336 -7.05 -12.29 -18.85
CA ARG A 336 -8.36 -12.95 -18.67
C ARG A 336 -9.43 -11.92 -18.37
N TYR A 337 -10.52 -11.94 -19.13
CA TYR A 337 -11.62 -10.97 -19.01
C TYR A 337 -12.96 -11.67 -18.86
N ALA A 338 -13.81 -11.20 -17.95
CA ALA A 338 -15.13 -11.76 -17.70
C ALA A 338 -16.19 -10.67 -17.54
N SER A 339 -17.44 -11.02 -17.86
CA SER A 339 -18.55 -10.09 -17.91
C SER A 339 -18.85 -9.45 -16.56
N ASN A 340 -19.12 -8.14 -16.55
CA ASN A 340 -19.80 -7.49 -15.44
C ASN A 340 -21.28 -7.91 -15.45
N ASN A 341 -21.62 -8.87 -14.59
CA ASN A 341 -22.93 -9.52 -14.53
C ASN A 341 -24.05 -8.63 -13.97
N PHE A 342 -23.73 -7.44 -13.47
CA PHE A 342 -24.69 -6.53 -12.81
C PHE A 342 -25.35 -5.55 -13.77
N CYS A 343 -24.79 -5.40 -14.96
CA CYS A 343 -25.45 -4.66 -16.03
C CYS A 343 -26.65 -5.42 -16.61
N ALA A 344 -27.61 -4.67 -17.12
CA ALA A 344 -28.69 -5.19 -17.94
C ALA A 344 -28.14 -5.92 -19.17
N LYS A 345 -28.88 -6.93 -19.63
CA LYS A 345 -28.50 -7.73 -20.80
C LYS A 345 -28.91 -7.04 -22.10
N GLU A 346 -28.04 -7.08 -23.08
CA GLU A 346 -28.22 -6.60 -24.43
C GLU A 346 -27.96 -7.74 -25.42
N GLY A 347 -28.99 -8.16 -26.16
CA GLY A 347 -28.89 -9.31 -27.06
C GLY A 347 -27.89 -9.13 -28.20
N SER A 348 -27.59 -7.88 -28.59
CA SER A 348 -26.58 -7.54 -29.61
C SER A 348 -25.14 -7.77 -29.14
N GLU A 349 -24.91 -7.79 -27.82
CA GLU A 349 -23.59 -7.96 -27.21
C GLU A 349 -23.25 -9.44 -26.95
N VAL A 350 -24.22 -10.35 -27.17
CA VAL A 350 -24.02 -11.78 -26.93
C VAL A 350 -23.02 -12.36 -27.94
N GLN A 351 -21.98 -13.00 -27.42
CA GLN A 351 -20.96 -13.69 -28.21
C GLN A 351 -21.03 -15.21 -28.09
N SER A 352 -20.64 -15.89 -29.16
CA SER A 352 -20.43 -17.34 -29.23
C SER A 352 -18.93 -17.62 -29.24
N PHE A 353 -18.46 -18.43 -28.28
CA PHE A 353 -17.07 -18.89 -28.22
C PHE A 353 -16.64 -19.53 -29.55
N ASN A 354 -17.45 -20.43 -30.12
CA ASN A 354 -17.11 -21.11 -31.36
C ASN A 354 -16.92 -20.13 -32.53
N THR A 355 -17.71 -19.06 -32.59
CA THR A 355 -17.63 -18.06 -33.66
C THR A 355 -16.36 -17.23 -33.53
N VAL A 356 -16.13 -16.66 -32.34
CA VAL A 356 -14.94 -15.82 -32.07
C VAL A 356 -13.66 -16.64 -32.19
N ASN A 357 -13.63 -17.85 -31.62
CA ASN A 357 -12.46 -18.73 -31.68
C ASN A 357 -12.13 -19.14 -33.14
N ALA A 358 -13.15 -19.42 -33.96
CA ALA A 358 -12.93 -19.70 -35.38
C ALA A 358 -12.37 -18.49 -36.13
N SER A 359 -12.82 -17.27 -35.81
CA SER A 359 -12.31 -16.03 -36.39
C SER A 359 -10.83 -15.81 -36.04
N ILE A 360 -10.46 -15.89 -34.76
CA ILE A 360 -9.07 -15.74 -34.30
C ILE A 360 -8.17 -16.82 -34.91
N THR A 361 -8.63 -18.07 -34.94
CA THR A 361 -7.87 -19.19 -35.54
C THR A 361 -7.62 -18.99 -37.03
N ALA A 362 -8.58 -18.41 -37.76
CA ALA A 362 -8.42 -18.11 -39.18
C ALA A 362 -7.49 -16.90 -39.44
N GLY A 363 -7.26 -16.07 -38.42
CA GLY A 363 -6.56 -14.79 -38.54
C GLY A 363 -7.51 -13.68 -38.96
N ILE A 364 -7.65 -12.66 -38.12
CA ILE A 364 -8.55 -11.52 -38.35
C ILE A 364 -7.96 -10.64 -39.44
N THR A 365 -8.77 -10.33 -40.45
CA THR A 365 -8.32 -9.57 -41.64
C THR A 365 -8.78 -8.12 -41.63
N GLU A 366 -9.83 -7.85 -40.86
CA GLU A 366 -10.43 -6.55 -40.63
C GLU A 366 -9.49 -5.65 -39.83
N ASN A 367 -9.58 -4.33 -40.07
CA ASN A 367 -8.81 -3.35 -39.29
C ASN A 367 -9.48 -2.98 -37.95
N THR A 368 -10.75 -3.32 -37.80
CA THR A 368 -11.56 -3.02 -36.62
C THR A 368 -12.37 -4.27 -36.26
N CYS A 369 -12.52 -4.50 -34.96
CA CYS A 369 -13.24 -5.66 -34.45
C CYS A 369 -14.76 -5.47 -34.49
N THR A 370 -15.46 -6.60 -34.57
CA THR A 370 -16.90 -6.73 -34.41
C THR A 370 -17.19 -7.78 -33.34
N THR A 371 -18.43 -7.88 -32.88
CA THR A 371 -18.86 -8.92 -31.94
C THR A 371 -18.69 -10.35 -32.46
N ALA A 372 -18.51 -10.53 -33.78
CA ALA A 372 -18.25 -11.85 -34.37
C ALA A 372 -16.76 -12.10 -34.67
N SER A 373 -15.96 -11.04 -34.90
CA SER A 373 -14.57 -11.19 -35.32
C SER A 373 -13.58 -11.25 -34.16
N CYS A 374 -13.86 -10.60 -33.03
CA CYS A 374 -12.94 -10.52 -31.89
C CYS A 374 -13.65 -10.83 -30.56
N PRO A 375 -12.91 -11.16 -29.50
CA PRO A 375 -13.44 -11.25 -28.15
C PRO A 375 -14.03 -9.90 -27.72
N SER A 376 -15.04 -9.90 -26.84
CA SER A 376 -15.60 -8.67 -26.26
C SER A 376 -14.59 -7.88 -25.46
N SER A 377 -13.50 -8.53 -25.01
CA SER A 377 -12.37 -7.83 -24.38
C SER A 377 -11.54 -6.97 -25.34
N LEU A 378 -11.73 -7.11 -26.67
CA LEU A 378 -10.86 -6.55 -27.70
C LEU A 378 -9.38 -7.00 -27.60
N ASP A 379 -9.08 -8.01 -26.78
CA ASP A 379 -7.77 -8.63 -26.69
C ASP A 379 -7.79 -10.00 -27.36
N VAL A 380 -7.19 -10.08 -28.55
CA VAL A 380 -7.08 -11.33 -29.33
C VAL A 380 -5.97 -12.25 -28.84
N ASN A 381 -5.13 -11.77 -27.92
CA ASN A 381 -4.08 -12.53 -27.25
C ASN A 381 -4.49 -12.97 -25.83
N GLY A 382 -5.69 -12.60 -25.40
CA GLY A 382 -6.28 -13.00 -24.13
C GLY A 382 -6.60 -14.50 -24.08
N ASP A 383 -6.72 -15.02 -22.86
CA ASP A 383 -7.15 -16.39 -22.62
C ASP A 383 -8.64 -16.53 -23.01
N LEU A 384 -8.99 -17.58 -23.76
CA LEU A 384 -10.37 -17.94 -24.13
C LEU A 384 -10.81 -19.28 -23.52
N GLY A 385 -10.05 -19.80 -22.56
CA GLY A 385 -10.35 -21.02 -21.82
C GLY A 385 -11.60 -20.87 -20.96
N VAL A 386 -12.06 -21.99 -20.42
CA VAL A 386 -13.22 -22.03 -19.52
C VAL A 386 -12.84 -21.36 -18.20
N ILE A 387 -13.70 -20.46 -17.71
CA ILE A 387 -13.50 -19.75 -16.44
C ILE A 387 -13.37 -20.77 -15.30
N ASP A 388 -12.24 -20.72 -14.60
CA ASP A 388 -11.89 -21.61 -13.49
C ASP A 388 -12.00 -23.12 -13.82
N GLY A 389 -11.95 -23.49 -15.10
CA GLY A 389 -12.07 -24.87 -15.56
C GLY A 389 -13.44 -25.51 -15.32
N THR A 390 -14.48 -24.72 -15.00
CA THR A 390 -15.82 -25.23 -14.67
C THR A 390 -16.91 -24.51 -15.43
N GLY A 391 -18.03 -25.21 -15.69
CA GLY A 391 -19.17 -24.64 -16.41
C GLY A 391 -18.92 -24.47 -17.92
N THR A 392 -19.58 -23.47 -18.51
CA THR A 392 -19.59 -23.22 -19.97
C THR A 392 -19.16 -21.80 -20.36
N ASN A 393 -18.85 -20.95 -19.38
CA ASN A 393 -18.43 -19.58 -19.65
C ASN A 393 -16.93 -19.58 -19.96
N HIS A 394 -16.56 -18.78 -20.95
CA HIS A 394 -15.18 -18.63 -21.40
C HIS A 394 -14.69 -17.23 -21.08
N TRP A 395 -13.40 -17.12 -20.74
CA TRP A 395 -12.72 -15.83 -20.70
C TRP A 395 -12.81 -15.14 -22.07
N GLY A 396 -12.88 -13.81 -22.08
CA GLY A 396 -12.97 -12.98 -23.29
C GLY A 396 -14.30 -13.01 -24.05
N ILE A 397 -15.22 -13.92 -23.72
CA ILE A 397 -16.48 -14.13 -24.45
C ILE A 397 -17.69 -13.63 -23.64
N ASN A 398 -18.42 -12.67 -24.20
CA ASN A 398 -19.64 -12.15 -23.58
C ASN A 398 -20.87 -13.05 -23.83
N SER A 399 -20.89 -14.26 -23.27
CA SER A 399 -21.98 -15.22 -23.52
C SER A 399 -23.34 -14.82 -22.93
N ASN A 400 -23.37 -13.90 -21.97
CA ASN A 400 -24.59 -13.44 -21.31
C ASN A 400 -25.09 -12.06 -21.81
N GLY A 401 -24.29 -11.37 -22.63
CA GLY A 401 -24.62 -10.08 -23.23
C GLY A 401 -24.73 -8.94 -22.23
N THR A 402 -24.01 -8.97 -21.11
CA THR A 402 -23.97 -7.83 -20.16
C THR A 402 -22.81 -6.89 -20.49
N CYS A 403 -22.56 -5.87 -19.65
CA CYS A 403 -21.33 -5.08 -19.78
C CYS A 403 -20.10 -5.98 -19.72
N PHE A 404 -19.10 -5.70 -20.54
CA PHE A 404 -17.90 -6.52 -20.63
C PHE A 404 -16.64 -5.65 -20.50
N PRO A 405 -15.69 -6.00 -19.63
CA PRO A 405 -14.38 -5.36 -19.55
C PRO A 405 -13.61 -5.52 -20.85
N PHE A 406 -13.05 -4.43 -21.36
CA PHE A 406 -12.20 -4.43 -22.54
C PHE A 406 -10.80 -3.95 -22.19
N MET A 407 -9.82 -4.45 -22.94
CA MET A 407 -8.43 -4.05 -22.80
C MET A 407 -8.32 -2.55 -23.00
N ASN A 408 -7.76 -1.87 -22.01
CA ASN A 408 -7.30 -0.51 -22.20
C ASN A 408 -5.94 -0.62 -22.91
N SER A 409 -5.91 -0.31 -24.21
CA SER A 409 -4.68 -0.32 -25.03
C SER A 409 -3.76 0.84 -24.64
N TYR A 410 -3.36 0.88 -23.37
CA TYR A 410 -2.52 1.92 -22.79
C TYR A 410 -1.22 1.98 -23.59
N MET A 411 -1.02 3.10 -24.27
CA MET A 411 0.17 3.30 -25.11
C MET A 411 1.46 3.42 -24.28
N GLY A 412 1.34 3.40 -22.94
CA GLY A 412 2.45 3.60 -22.02
C GLY A 412 2.67 5.09 -21.75
N ALA A 413 3.34 5.41 -20.64
CA ALA A 413 3.91 6.72 -20.40
C ALA A 413 5.44 6.63 -20.31
N TYR A 414 6.14 7.59 -20.92
CA TYR A 414 7.58 7.72 -20.75
C TYR A 414 7.82 8.74 -19.63
N LEU A 415 8.35 8.26 -18.51
CA LEU A 415 8.68 9.09 -17.35
C LEU A 415 10.09 9.64 -17.55
N CYS A 416 10.25 10.95 -17.39
CA CYS A 416 11.49 11.64 -17.71
C CYS A 416 11.85 12.68 -16.65
N ASP A 417 13.16 12.89 -16.50
CA ASP A 417 13.68 14.07 -15.82
C ASP A 417 13.36 15.37 -16.61
N PRO A 418 13.30 16.54 -15.94
CA PRO A 418 13.01 17.83 -16.59
C PRO A 418 13.99 18.24 -17.70
N ASP A 419 15.22 17.71 -17.71
CA ASP A 419 16.24 18.09 -18.69
C ASP A 419 16.35 17.12 -19.87
N ASN A 420 15.49 16.10 -19.90
CA ASN A 420 15.50 15.03 -20.89
C ASN A 420 15.10 15.56 -22.28
N SER A 421 15.78 15.08 -23.32
CA SER A 421 15.54 15.48 -24.71
C SER A 421 14.97 14.36 -25.58
N ASP A 422 14.57 13.23 -24.97
CA ASP A 422 13.96 12.12 -25.70
C ASP A 422 12.57 12.51 -26.21
N GLY A 423 12.33 12.34 -27.51
CA GLY A 423 11.07 12.74 -28.13
C GLY A 423 9.83 11.95 -27.66
N ARG A 424 10.00 10.93 -26.82
CA ARG A 424 8.92 10.16 -26.18
C ARG A 424 8.45 10.77 -24.86
N CYS A 425 9.24 11.65 -24.25
CA CYS A 425 8.80 12.42 -23.08
C CYS A 425 7.63 13.34 -23.46
N THR A 426 6.74 13.64 -22.51
CA THR A 426 5.58 14.53 -22.76
C THR A 426 6.01 15.93 -23.22
N ASP A 427 7.00 16.51 -22.55
CA ASP A 427 7.55 17.85 -22.84
C ASP A 427 9.09 17.81 -22.89
N PRO A 428 9.69 17.29 -23.97
CA PRO A 428 11.14 17.14 -24.03
C PRO A 428 11.84 18.48 -24.13
N ARG A 429 12.92 18.64 -23.36
CA ARG A 429 13.76 19.83 -23.38
C ARG A 429 14.39 20.01 -24.76
N ASN A 430 14.09 21.13 -25.39
CA ASN A 430 14.72 21.50 -26.66
C ASN A 430 16.19 21.93 -26.48
N SER A 431 16.95 21.97 -27.57
CA SER A 431 18.38 22.30 -27.53
C SER A 431 18.70 23.73 -27.10
N SER A 432 17.74 24.66 -27.18
CA SER A 432 17.91 26.08 -26.80
C SER A 432 17.61 26.38 -25.34
N THR A 433 16.84 25.53 -24.64
CA THR A 433 16.55 25.68 -23.21
C THR A 433 17.73 25.15 -22.40
N PRO A 434 18.36 25.96 -21.53
CA PRO A 434 19.43 25.50 -20.64
C PRO A 434 18.95 24.39 -19.69
N LYS A 435 19.86 23.49 -19.32
CA LYS A 435 19.58 22.48 -18.28
C LYS A 435 19.32 23.14 -16.94
N SER A 436 18.28 22.70 -16.26
CA SER A 436 17.95 23.08 -14.88
C SER A 436 18.88 22.40 -13.86
N ASN A 437 19.30 21.16 -14.13
CA ASN A 437 19.99 20.24 -13.23
C ASN A 437 19.24 20.07 -11.89
N SER A 438 17.91 20.06 -11.93
CA SER A 438 17.06 19.92 -10.74
C SER A 438 17.07 18.50 -10.17
N MET A 439 17.42 17.49 -10.97
CA MET A 439 17.56 16.10 -10.57
C MET A 439 18.50 15.32 -11.49
N ASP A 440 18.88 14.11 -11.07
CA ASP A 440 19.65 13.19 -11.88
C ASP A 440 18.90 12.85 -13.18
N PRO A 441 19.61 12.70 -14.31
CA PRO A 441 18.99 12.28 -15.56
C PRO A 441 18.37 10.89 -15.45
N PHE A 442 17.17 10.73 -15.99
CA PHE A 442 16.53 9.43 -16.18
C PHE A 442 15.48 9.51 -17.27
N ASN A 443 15.26 8.40 -17.95
CA ASN A 443 14.00 8.17 -18.64
C ASN A 443 13.69 6.69 -18.72
N TYR A 444 12.41 6.33 -18.54
CA TYR A 444 11.98 4.95 -18.71
C TYR A 444 10.51 4.89 -19.07
N GLN A 445 10.16 3.80 -19.73
CA GLN A 445 8.78 3.49 -20.07
C GLN A 445 8.11 2.81 -18.88
N MET A 446 6.87 3.17 -18.58
CA MET A 446 5.97 2.39 -17.74
C MET A 446 4.77 1.89 -18.57
N ASP A 447 4.12 0.86 -18.07
CA ASP A 447 2.84 0.33 -18.57
C ASP A 447 1.80 0.25 -17.46
N ALA A 448 0.53 0.22 -17.88
CA ALA A 448 -0.59 -0.21 -17.08
C ALA A 448 -1.26 -1.40 -17.77
N ILE A 449 -1.07 -2.62 -17.23
CA ILE A 449 -1.84 -3.79 -17.67
C ILE A 449 -3.25 -3.62 -17.09
N SER A 450 -4.21 -3.24 -17.94
CA SER A 450 -5.50 -2.77 -17.45
C SER A 450 -6.69 -3.19 -18.30
N ALA A 451 -7.83 -3.27 -17.62
CA ALA A 451 -9.14 -3.50 -18.21
C ALA A 451 -10.09 -2.39 -17.78
N ASN A 452 -10.69 -1.71 -18.77
CA ASN A 452 -11.76 -0.76 -18.53
C ASN A 452 -13.09 -1.51 -18.58
N TRP A 453 -13.86 -1.48 -17.50
CA TRP A 453 -15.15 -2.15 -17.44
C TRP A 453 -16.29 -1.15 -17.30
N PRO A 454 -17.32 -1.24 -18.17
CA PRO A 454 -18.44 -0.32 -18.10
C PRO A 454 -19.23 -0.46 -16.78
N ILE A 455 -19.61 0.69 -16.22
CA ILE A 455 -20.26 0.79 -14.92
C ILE A 455 -21.78 0.82 -15.08
N HIS A 456 -22.48 0.15 -14.16
CA HIS A 456 -23.93 0.28 -13.99
C HIS A 456 -24.24 1.27 -12.86
N LEU A 457 -25.37 1.96 -12.94
CA LEU A 457 -25.76 3.03 -12.01
C LEU A 457 -25.72 2.61 -10.54
N GLY A 458 -25.92 1.32 -10.24
CA GLY A 458 -25.81 0.74 -8.91
C GLY A 458 -24.54 1.13 -8.14
N ALA A 459 -23.41 1.33 -8.82
CA ALA A 459 -22.16 1.78 -8.20
C ALA A 459 -22.26 3.18 -7.56
N TYR A 460 -23.16 4.03 -8.06
CA TYR A 460 -23.35 5.41 -7.59
C TYR A 460 -24.50 5.58 -6.60
N ILE A 461 -25.49 4.69 -6.64
CA ILE A 461 -26.72 4.80 -5.83
C ILE A 461 -26.84 3.74 -4.74
N ASP A 462 -25.90 2.79 -4.66
CA ASP A 462 -25.83 1.74 -3.66
C ASP A 462 -24.37 1.32 -3.42
N TYR A 463 -24.15 0.46 -2.43
CA TYR A 463 -22.86 -0.16 -2.18
C TYR A 463 -22.67 -1.39 -3.06
N LEU A 464 -21.47 -1.51 -3.63
CA LEU A 464 -20.97 -2.72 -4.28
C LEU A 464 -19.77 -3.27 -3.52
N VAL A 465 -19.58 -4.58 -3.58
CA VAL A 465 -18.40 -5.27 -3.04
C VAL A 465 -17.35 -5.45 -4.14
N TYR A 466 -16.27 -4.67 -4.03
CA TYR A 466 -15.08 -4.76 -4.89
C TYR A 466 -14.07 -5.69 -4.26
N GLN A 467 -13.52 -6.61 -5.04
CA GLN A 467 -12.64 -7.66 -4.54
C GLN A 467 -11.40 -7.79 -5.42
N LEU A 468 -10.27 -8.05 -4.77
CA LEU A 468 -8.99 -8.33 -5.41
C LEU A 468 -8.34 -9.52 -4.73
N GLU A 469 -8.14 -10.62 -5.45
CA GLU A 469 -7.19 -11.65 -5.04
C GLU A 469 -5.83 -11.40 -5.64
N TRP A 470 -4.78 -11.47 -4.82
CA TRP A 470 -3.40 -11.33 -5.24
C TRP A 470 -2.54 -12.41 -4.62
N VAL A 471 -1.83 -13.16 -5.45
CA VAL A 471 -0.85 -14.18 -5.05
C VAL A 471 0.45 -13.88 -5.79
N THR A 472 1.57 -13.89 -5.06
CA THR A 472 2.90 -13.59 -5.61
C THR A 472 3.58 -14.82 -6.21
N GLY A 473 4.76 -14.63 -6.78
CA GLY A 473 5.61 -15.70 -7.30
C GLY A 473 5.23 -16.16 -8.71
N LYS A 474 5.97 -17.15 -9.20
CA LYS A 474 5.89 -17.65 -10.59
C LYS A 474 4.53 -18.26 -10.97
N ASN A 475 3.78 -18.73 -9.99
CA ASN A 475 2.42 -19.29 -10.16
C ASN A 475 1.35 -18.28 -9.70
N GLY A 476 1.77 -17.05 -9.41
CA GLY A 476 0.92 -15.98 -8.88
C GLY A 476 -0.09 -15.45 -9.88
N TYR A 477 -1.01 -14.65 -9.38
CA TYR A 477 -2.02 -13.95 -10.16
C TYR A 477 -2.58 -12.75 -9.40
N VAL A 478 -3.13 -11.79 -10.13
CA VAL A 478 -4.04 -10.77 -9.61
C VAL A 478 -5.38 -10.94 -10.29
N ARG A 479 -6.46 -11.06 -9.51
CA ARG A 479 -7.84 -11.26 -10.01
C ARG A 479 -8.77 -10.25 -9.38
N TRP A 480 -9.42 -9.46 -10.22
CA TRP A 480 -10.48 -8.52 -9.84
C TRP A 480 -11.82 -9.21 -9.92
N MET A 481 -12.64 -8.97 -8.90
CA MET A 481 -14.00 -9.47 -8.79
C MET A 481 -14.93 -8.35 -8.34
N LEU A 482 -16.17 -8.44 -8.78
CA LEU A 482 -17.25 -7.60 -8.32
C LEU A 482 -18.36 -8.51 -7.80
N GLU A 483 -18.71 -8.36 -6.53
CA GLU A 483 -19.74 -9.17 -5.85
C GLU A 483 -19.50 -10.68 -6.05
N GLY A 484 -18.25 -11.12 -5.90
CA GLY A 484 -17.81 -12.50 -6.06
C GLY A 484 -17.69 -13.01 -7.51
N SER A 485 -18.05 -12.21 -8.52
CA SER A 485 -17.89 -12.59 -9.94
C SER A 485 -16.58 -12.04 -10.51
N PRO A 486 -15.77 -12.82 -11.26
CA PRO A 486 -14.57 -12.30 -11.91
C PRO A 486 -14.89 -11.22 -12.94
N LEU A 487 -14.00 -10.23 -13.04
CA LEU A 487 -13.99 -9.20 -14.07
C LEU A 487 -12.71 -9.26 -14.91
N PHE A 488 -11.56 -9.35 -14.26
CA PHE A 488 -10.25 -9.31 -14.90
C PHE A 488 -9.28 -10.18 -14.12
N GLU A 489 -8.33 -10.81 -14.79
CA GLU A 489 -7.25 -11.57 -14.14
C GLU A 489 -5.96 -11.47 -14.97
N VAL A 490 -4.86 -11.21 -14.27
CA VAL A 490 -3.50 -11.19 -14.81
C VAL A 490 -2.70 -12.25 -14.08
N THR A 491 -2.15 -13.21 -14.80
CA THR A 491 -1.30 -14.27 -14.22
C THR A 491 0.17 -13.87 -14.28
N ALA A 492 1.00 -14.50 -13.45
CA ALA A 492 2.46 -14.29 -13.46
C ALA A 492 3.09 -14.53 -14.84
N ASP A 493 2.51 -15.43 -15.65
CA ASP A 493 2.95 -15.69 -17.03
C ASP A 493 2.90 -14.46 -17.94
N ALA A 494 1.98 -13.51 -17.69
CA ALA A 494 1.94 -12.26 -18.44
C ALA A 494 3.24 -11.45 -18.26
N PHE A 495 3.92 -11.58 -17.12
CA PHE A 495 5.16 -10.87 -16.78
C PHE A 495 6.41 -11.66 -17.17
N SER A 496 6.38 -12.98 -16.98
CA SER A 496 7.53 -13.87 -17.16
C SER A 496 7.66 -14.41 -18.59
N VAL A 497 6.55 -14.48 -19.34
CA VAL A 497 6.50 -15.00 -20.72
C VAL A 497 6.14 -13.88 -21.69
N VAL A 498 6.89 -12.78 -21.64
CA VAL A 498 6.69 -11.65 -22.55
C VAL A 498 7.11 -12.01 -23.99
N PRO A 499 6.43 -11.49 -25.02
CA PRO A 499 6.86 -11.70 -26.40
C PRO A 499 8.28 -11.21 -26.64
N GLN A 500 9.02 -11.94 -27.48
CA GLN A 500 10.41 -11.61 -27.85
C GLN A 500 10.54 -11.48 -29.36
N ASN A 501 11.36 -10.51 -29.77
CA ASN A 501 11.85 -10.41 -31.14
C ASN A 501 13.16 -11.23 -31.29
N ALA A 502 13.75 -11.23 -32.47
CA ALA A 502 14.99 -11.99 -32.73
C ALA A 502 16.18 -11.58 -31.84
N ASN A 503 16.15 -10.39 -31.23
CA ASN A 503 17.20 -9.87 -30.36
C ASN A 503 16.89 -10.07 -28.87
N SER A 504 15.75 -10.67 -28.52
CA SER A 504 15.28 -10.80 -27.14
C SER A 504 15.24 -9.46 -26.38
N SER A 505 14.76 -8.41 -27.05
CA SER A 505 14.83 -7.04 -26.53
C SER A 505 13.67 -6.61 -25.62
N ASN A 506 12.81 -7.54 -25.17
CA ASN A 506 11.73 -7.23 -24.24
C ASN A 506 12.12 -7.66 -22.82
N PRO A 507 12.26 -6.74 -21.86
CA PRO A 507 12.56 -7.10 -20.48
C PRO A 507 11.42 -7.91 -19.85
N GLU A 508 11.80 -9.03 -19.25
CA GLU A 508 10.94 -9.86 -18.42
C GLU A 508 10.73 -9.17 -17.06
N LYS A 509 9.48 -9.05 -16.62
CA LYS A 509 9.14 -8.44 -15.33
C LYS A 509 8.91 -9.53 -14.28
N VAL A 510 8.87 -9.12 -13.03
CA VAL A 510 8.39 -10.00 -11.95
C VAL A 510 6.95 -9.68 -11.61
N MET A 511 6.24 -10.69 -11.12
CA MET A 511 4.95 -10.48 -10.47
C MET A 511 5.14 -9.45 -9.34
N LEU A 512 4.11 -8.66 -9.04
CA LEU A 512 4.20 -7.68 -7.97
C LEU A 512 4.39 -8.41 -6.63
N GLU A 513 5.48 -8.08 -5.95
CA GLU A 513 5.96 -8.78 -4.76
C GLU A 513 6.23 -7.83 -3.58
N GLU A 514 6.17 -6.51 -3.78
CA GLU A 514 6.43 -5.51 -2.74
C GLU A 514 5.36 -5.57 -1.63
N PRO A 515 5.68 -5.33 -0.34
CA PRO A 515 4.66 -5.07 0.66
C PRO A 515 3.92 -3.78 0.30
N MET A 516 2.60 -3.85 0.13
CA MET A 516 1.80 -2.72 -0.35
C MET A 516 0.94 -2.12 0.74
N SER A 517 0.80 -0.80 0.73
CA SER A 517 -0.18 -0.07 1.53
C SER A 517 -1.44 0.21 0.71
N ILE A 518 -2.59 0.16 1.37
CA ILE A 518 -3.90 0.52 0.82
C ILE A 518 -4.06 2.04 0.82
N ILE A 519 -4.59 2.58 -0.28
CA ILE A 519 -4.89 3.98 -0.50
C ILE A 519 -6.32 4.09 -1.04
N PHE A 520 -7.06 5.09 -0.57
CA PHE A 520 -8.31 5.50 -1.18
C PHE A 520 -8.43 7.01 -1.21
N ASN A 521 -8.92 7.53 -2.34
CA ASN A 521 -9.03 8.95 -2.60
C ASN A 521 -10.18 9.24 -3.57
N VAL A 522 -10.55 10.52 -3.66
CA VAL A 522 -11.36 11.03 -4.77
C VAL A 522 -10.61 12.20 -5.37
N ALA A 523 -10.25 12.09 -6.64
CA ALA A 523 -9.50 13.09 -7.38
C ALA A 523 -10.37 13.77 -8.45
N LEU A 524 -9.91 14.90 -8.98
CA LEU A 524 -10.56 15.62 -10.07
C LEU A 524 -9.49 16.10 -11.05
N SER A 525 -9.69 15.87 -12.35
CA SER A 525 -8.67 16.21 -13.33
C SER A 525 -9.25 16.94 -14.53
N SER A 526 -8.42 17.80 -15.12
CA SER A 526 -8.66 18.39 -16.44
C SER A 526 -8.33 17.45 -17.61
N SER A 527 -7.67 16.32 -17.36
CA SER A 527 -7.10 15.45 -18.39
C SER A 527 -7.75 14.06 -18.47
N TRP A 528 -8.43 13.58 -17.43
CA TRP A 528 -8.98 12.22 -17.36
C TRP A 528 -10.30 11.99 -18.11
N GLY A 529 -10.73 10.73 -18.17
CA GLY A 529 -11.99 10.31 -18.82
C GLY A 529 -13.25 10.87 -18.14
N THR A 530 -13.18 11.19 -16.84
CA THR A 530 -14.17 12.02 -16.15
C THR A 530 -13.54 13.36 -15.80
N LYS A 531 -14.33 14.42 -15.92
CA LYS A 531 -13.90 15.78 -15.62
C LYS A 531 -15.06 16.54 -14.98
N PRO A 532 -14.78 17.43 -14.01
CA PRO A 532 -15.80 18.36 -13.56
C PRO A 532 -16.22 19.31 -14.68
N PRO A 533 -17.45 19.88 -14.61
CA PRO A 533 -17.85 20.93 -15.53
C PRO A 533 -16.86 22.10 -15.51
N ASN A 534 -16.61 22.69 -16.68
CA ASN A 534 -15.67 23.79 -16.88
C ASN A 534 -14.27 23.56 -16.25
N PRO A 535 -13.53 22.49 -16.63
CA PRO A 535 -12.24 22.15 -16.02
C PRO A 535 -11.25 23.31 -16.06
N GLY A 536 -10.54 23.53 -14.94
CA GLY A 536 -9.64 24.67 -14.78
C GLY A 536 -10.35 26.00 -14.47
N SER A 537 -11.62 25.94 -14.10
CA SER A 537 -12.39 27.06 -13.56
C SER A 537 -13.40 26.57 -12.51
N ALA A 538 -14.14 27.49 -11.89
CA ALA A 538 -15.23 27.13 -10.99
C ALA A 538 -16.26 26.24 -11.71
N CYS A 539 -16.84 25.27 -11.01
CA CYS A 539 -17.76 24.28 -11.60
C CYS A 539 -18.83 24.93 -12.49
N ARG A 540 -19.42 26.03 -12.03
CA ARG A 540 -20.51 26.74 -12.72
C ARG A 540 -20.08 27.58 -13.92
N GLY A 541 -18.79 27.82 -14.12
CA GLY A 541 -18.32 28.82 -15.07
C GLY A 541 -18.94 30.18 -14.77
N ASP A 542 -19.66 30.75 -15.74
CA ASP A 542 -20.40 32.01 -15.59
C ASP A 542 -21.82 31.86 -15.00
N GLY A 543 -22.27 30.62 -14.77
CA GLY A 543 -23.58 30.30 -14.22
C GLY A 543 -24.74 30.37 -15.23
N SER A 544 -24.48 30.53 -16.53
CA SER A 544 -25.54 30.63 -17.55
C SER A 544 -26.14 29.28 -17.98
N ASP A 545 -25.43 28.17 -17.76
CA ASP A 545 -25.87 26.82 -18.13
C ASP A 545 -26.65 26.15 -16.97
N GLU A 546 -27.96 25.99 -17.15
CA GLU A 546 -28.85 25.39 -16.15
C GLU A 546 -28.53 23.91 -15.87
N ALA A 547 -28.08 23.14 -16.87
CA ALA A 547 -27.76 21.72 -16.69
C ALA A 547 -26.47 21.57 -15.87
N VAL A 548 -25.44 22.35 -16.21
CA VAL A 548 -24.20 22.43 -15.43
C VAL A 548 -24.50 22.88 -14.00
N ASN A 549 -25.35 23.89 -13.82
CA ASN A 549 -25.70 24.37 -12.49
C ASN A 549 -26.31 23.27 -11.61
N LYS A 550 -27.19 22.41 -12.16
CA LYS A 550 -27.78 21.28 -11.40
C LYS A 550 -26.76 20.22 -11.03
N ILE A 551 -25.75 19.97 -11.87
CA ILE A 551 -24.63 19.08 -11.55
C ILE A 551 -23.81 19.70 -10.43
N CYS A 552 -23.44 20.98 -10.54
CA CYS A 552 -22.66 21.68 -9.52
C CYS A 552 -23.42 21.83 -8.19
N ASP A 553 -24.76 21.91 -8.21
CA ASP A 553 -25.61 21.90 -7.01
C ASP A 553 -25.55 20.55 -6.25
N SER A 554 -24.98 19.52 -6.86
CA SER A 554 -24.78 18.21 -6.22
C SER A 554 -23.48 18.12 -5.43
N PHE A 555 -22.60 19.13 -5.46
CA PHE A 555 -21.50 19.23 -4.50
C PHE A 555 -22.00 19.73 -3.12
N PRO A 556 -21.48 19.20 -2.00
CA PRO A 556 -20.46 18.16 -1.95
C PRO A 556 -20.97 16.76 -2.34
N MET A 557 -20.12 16.00 -3.03
CA MET A 557 -20.35 14.59 -3.36
C MET A 557 -19.57 13.70 -2.38
N TYR A 558 -20.05 12.46 -2.18
CA TYR A 558 -19.49 11.56 -1.19
C TYR A 558 -19.13 10.20 -1.80
N MET A 559 -17.87 9.81 -1.67
CA MET A 559 -17.49 8.38 -1.72
C MET A 559 -17.71 7.79 -0.34
N LYS A 560 -18.36 6.63 -0.24
CA LYS A 560 -18.62 5.97 1.05
C LYS A 560 -18.05 4.57 1.06
N LEU A 561 -17.43 4.18 2.17
CA LEU A 561 -16.93 2.82 2.41
C LEU A 561 -17.60 2.26 3.67
N ASP A 562 -18.27 1.13 3.52
CA ASP A 562 -18.91 0.41 4.63
C ASP A 562 -17.88 -0.41 5.41
N TYR A 563 -17.02 -1.16 4.71
CA TYR A 563 -15.93 -1.90 5.33
C TYR A 563 -14.77 -2.14 4.36
N ILE A 564 -13.61 -2.44 4.94
CA ILE A 564 -12.45 -3.05 4.26
C ILE A 564 -12.07 -4.32 5.02
N ARG A 565 -11.81 -5.42 4.32
CA ARG A 565 -11.34 -6.70 4.90
C ARG A 565 -10.24 -7.32 4.06
N LEU A 566 -9.21 -7.85 4.72
CA LEU A 566 -8.10 -8.56 4.09
C LEU A 566 -8.01 -9.99 4.64
N TYR A 567 -7.91 -10.95 3.74
CA TYR A 567 -7.75 -12.36 4.06
C TYR A 567 -6.44 -12.89 3.47
N GLN A 568 -5.73 -13.73 4.23
CA GLN A 568 -4.50 -14.37 3.77
C GLN A 568 -4.49 -15.86 4.09
N ASP A 569 -3.85 -16.62 3.23
CA ASP A 569 -3.44 -17.99 3.51
C ASP A 569 -2.42 -18.00 4.63
N GLN A 570 -2.63 -18.83 5.65
CA GLN A 570 -1.69 -19.01 6.77
C GLN A 570 -1.10 -20.43 6.77
N GLY A 571 -1.28 -21.18 5.66
CA GLY A 571 -0.69 -22.50 5.49
C GLY A 571 0.83 -22.46 5.46
N ASP A 572 1.45 -23.56 5.89
CA ASP A 572 2.90 -23.77 5.85
C ASP A 572 3.37 -24.50 4.58
N ASP A 573 2.44 -24.78 3.67
CA ASP A 573 2.64 -25.49 2.39
C ASP A 573 2.64 -24.56 1.17
N LEU A 574 2.79 -23.25 1.38
CA LEU A 574 2.86 -22.27 0.30
C LEU A 574 4.14 -22.44 -0.54
N ASP A 575 4.04 -22.12 -1.82
CA ASP A 575 5.20 -22.04 -2.71
C ASP A 575 6.27 -21.10 -2.13
N ALA A 576 7.55 -21.39 -2.35
CA ALA A 576 8.65 -20.66 -1.71
C ALA A 576 8.74 -19.16 -2.10
N ASP A 577 8.14 -18.80 -3.23
CA ASP A 577 8.01 -17.45 -3.78
C ASP A 577 6.60 -16.85 -3.58
N ASN A 578 5.75 -17.52 -2.79
CA ASN A 578 4.54 -16.94 -2.25
C ASN A 578 4.88 -16.21 -0.94
N TYR A 579 4.96 -14.89 -0.99
CA TYR A 579 5.40 -14.04 0.12
C TYR A 579 4.25 -13.59 1.01
N MET A 580 3.11 -14.29 1.00
CA MET A 580 1.90 -13.82 1.64
C MET A 580 2.09 -13.59 3.15
N GLN A 581 2.05 -12.33 3.58
CA GLN A 581 2.22 -11.94 4.99
C GLN A 581 1.72 -10.52 5.25
N VAL A 582 1.43 -10.22 6.51
CA VAL A 582 1.16 -8.86 7.00
C VAL A 582 2.46 -8.24 7.50
N GLY A 583 2.76 -7.03 7.04
CA GLY A 583 3.91 -6.25 7.48
C GLY A 583 4.46 -5.36 6.37
N CYS A 584 5.03 -4.22 6.77
CA CYS A 584 5.67 -3.27 5.85
C CYS A 584 7.15 -3.57 5.61
N ASP A 585 7.80 -4.34 6.49
CA ASP A 585 9.24 -4.64 6.42
C ASP A 585 9.52 -6.17 6.42
N PRO A 586 8.97 -6.93 5.47
CA PRO A 586 9.21 -8.36 5.36
C PRO A 586 10.68 -8.64 4.99
N ALA A 587 11.25 -9.73 5.51
CA ALA A 587 12.65 -10.08 5.22
C ALA A 587 12.94 -10.32 3.72
N SER A 588 11.93 -10.77 2.95
CA SER A 588 12.03 -10.90 1.50
C SER A 588 12.16 -9.57 0.77
N HIS A 589 11.54 -8.52 1.33
CA HIS A 589 11.34 -7.23 0.69
C HIS A 589 11.44 -6.09 1.73
N PRO A 590 12.60 -5.92 2.41
CA PRO A 590 12.74 -4.95 3.49
C PRO A 590 12.55 -3.52 2.97
N THR A 591 11.99 -2.64 3.80
CA THR A 591 11.75 -1.22 3.49
C THR A 591 12.10 -0.29 4.65
N LYS A 592 12.16 -0.79 5.89
CA LYS A 592 12.21 0.06 7.09
C LYS A 592 13.43 0.96 7.13
N GLN A 593 14.62 0.37 7.04
CA GLN A 593 15.87 1.12 7.10
C GLN A 593 16.05 2.06 5.90
N TRP A 594 15.49 1.72 4.74
CA TRP A 594 15.45 2.60 3.57
C TRP A 594 14.63 3.85 3.85
N ILE A 595 13.39 3.69 4.31
CA ILE A 595 12.48 4.81 4.62
C ILE A 595 13.07 5.66 5.76
N GLU A 596 13.58 5.04 6.83
CA GLU A 596 14.23 5.75 7.94
C GLU A 596 15.46 6.56 7.47
N GLY A 597 16.19 6.05 6.48
CA GLY A 597 17.37 6.70 5.90
C GLY A 597 17.06 7.85 4.93
N HIS A 598 15.81 7.96 4.47
CA HIS A 598 15.37 8.93 3.45
C HIS A 598 14.05 9.61 3.87
N LEU A 599 13.81 9.75 5.18
CA LEU A 599 12.50 10.15 5.71
C LEU A 599 11.98 11.49 5.14
N ASP A 600 12.90 12.41 4.84
CA ASP A 600 12.62 13.72 4.23
C ASP A 600 11.99 13.64 2.84
N GLU A 601 12.08 12.49 2.16
CA GLU A 601 11.41 12.24 0.88
C GLU A 601 9.96 11.78 1.03
N TYR A 602 9.56 11.36 2.25
CA TYR A 602 8.28 10.75 2.55
C TYR A 602 7.36 11.65 3.37
N GLU A 603 7.83 12.78 3.91
CA GLU A 603 7.02 13.65 4.75
C GLU A 603 7.23 15.14 4.44
N ASP A 604 6.27 15.95 4.87
CA ASP A 604 6.37 17.40 4.93
C ASP A 604 5.75 17.92 6.24
N ASP A 605 5.69 19.23 6.41
CA ASP A 605 5.24 19.88 7.65
C ASP A 605 3.81 19.48 8.05
N ASP A 606 2.95 19.19 7.07
CA ASP A 606 1.54 18.83 7.28
C ASP A 606 1.32 17.31 7.32
N ASN A 607 2.22 16.52 6.73
CA ASN A 607 2.02 15.10 6.45
C ASN A 607 3.08 14.16 7.06
N GLN A 608 3.43 14.41 8.33
CA GLN A 608 4.46 13.66 9.07
C GLN A 608 4.18 12.15 9.20
N MET A 609 5.26 11.35 9.23
CA MET A 609 5.19 9.95 9.63
C MET A 609 5.11 9.84 11.16
N THR A 610 3.89 9.79 11.71
CA THR A 610 3.70 9.65 13.16
C THR A 610 3.52 8.19 13.59
N GLU A 611 4.40 7.70 14.48
CA GLU A 611 4.22 6.41 15.16
C GLU A 611 2.94 6.46 16.02
N VAL A 612 2.08 5.45 15.88
CA VAL A 612 0.86 5.31 16.70
C VAL A 612 0.99 4.12 17.63
N ILE A 613 0.88 4.40 18.93
CA ILE A 613 0.95 3.39 20.00
C ILE A 613 -0.47 3.18 20.56
N GLY A 614 -0.97 1.95 20.48
CA GLY A 614 -2.34 1.62 20.87
C GLY A 614 -3.36 2.04 19.81
N LYS A 615 -4.55 2.43 20.26
CA LYS A 615 -5.71 2.89 19.46
C LYS A 615 -6.40 1.85 18.57
N ALA A 616 -5.97 0.59 18.55
CA ALA A 616 -6.82 -0.46 17.97
C ALA A 616 -8.16 -0.54 18.70
N PHE A 617 -9.21 -0.91 17.98
CA PHE A 617 -10.51 -1.16 18.58
C PHE A 617 -10.46 -2.38 19.51
N CYS A 618 -11.16 -2.29 20.63
CA CYS A 618 -11.23 -3.36 21.63
C CYS A 618 -12.61 -3.44 22.29
N LYS A 619 -12.96 -4.63 22.77
CA LYS A 619 -14.14 -4.88 23.61
C LYS A 619 -13.73 -5.12 25.06
N THR A 620 -12.55 -5.70 25.29
CA THR A 620 -12.04 -6.06 26.61
C THR A 620 -10.54 -5.78 26.73
N ASP A 621 -10.02 -5.71 27.97
CA ASP A 621 -8.58 -5.56 28.21
C ASP A 621 -7.75 -6.69 27.58
N ASP A 622 -8.33 -7.88 27.42
CA ASP A 622 -7.68 -9.04 26.82
C ASP A 622 -7.36 -8.84 25.32
N ASP A 623 -8.02 -7.88 24.66
CA ASP A 623 -7.73 -7.47 23.27
C ASP A 623 -6.52 -6.54 23.16
N CYS A 624 -6.03 -6.01 24.28
CA CYS A 624 -4.99 -4.99 24.36
C CYS A 624 -3.80 -5.44 25.21
N THR A 625 -3.76 -6.69 25.63
CA THR A 625 -2.65 -7.26 26.41
C THR A 625 -2.24 -8.61 25.88
N ILE A 626 -0.95 -8.93 26.02
CA ILE A 626 -0.45 -10.28 25.70
C ILE A 626 -0.85 -11.27 26.80
N GLY A 627 -0.92 -12.56 26.44
CA GLY A 627 -1.02 -13.64 27.42
C GLY A 627 0.31 -13.87 28.14
N GLY A 628 0.26 -14.29 29.42
CA GLY A 628 1.44 -14.68 30.19
C GLY A 628 1.44 -14.20 31.63
N LYS A 629 2.35 -14.75 32.45
CA LYS A 629 2.56 -14.35 33.85
C LYS A 629 3.98 -13.82 34.04
N PHE A 630 4.12 -12.73 34.78
CA PHE A 630 5.38 -12.24 35.30
C PHE A 630 5.43 -12.50 36.81
N GLY A 631 6.11 -13.57 37.22
CA GLY A 631 6.05 -14.07 38.60
C GLY A 631 4.66 -14.61 38.95
N SER A 632 4.02 -14.05 39.98
CA SER A 632 2.67 -14.42 40.41
C SER A 632 1.55 -13.58 39.80
N SER A 633 1.89 -12.54 39.03
CA SER A 633 0.93 -11.59 38.45
C SER A 633 0.81 -11.77 36.94
N ASN A 634 -0.34 -11.44 36.38
CA ASN A 634 -0.50 -11.38 34.93
C ASN A 634 0.36 -10.23 34.36
N LEU A 635 1.00 -10.46 33.22
CA LEU A 635 1.67 -9.40 32.49
C LEU A 635 0.59 -8.58 31.78
N ILE A 636 0.54 -7.28 32.05
CA ILE A 636 -0.41 -6.34 31.44
C ILE A 636 0.37 -5.37 30.59
N THR A 637 0.21 -5.45 29.27
CA THR A 637 0.91 -4.58 28.31
C THR A 637 0.04 -3.44 27.81
N GLY A 638 -1.28 -3.58 27.93
CA GLY A 638 -2.26 -2.54 27.66
C GLY A 638 -3.63 -2.86 28.24
N SER A 639 -4.56 -1.93 28.06
CA SER A 639 -5.95 -2.00 28.54
C SER A 639 -6.90 -1.38 27.53
N CYS A 640 -8.17 -1.76 27.57
CA CYS A 640 -9.21 -1.24 26.71
C CYS A 640 -9.89 -0.03 27.37
N VAL A 641 -9.67 1.15 26.81
CA VAL A 641 -10.20 2.42 27.34
C VAL A 641 -11.04 3.08 26.26
N ASN A 642 -12.33 3.29 26.52
CA ASN A 642 -13.28 3.85 25.55
C ASN A 642 -13.27 3.10 24.20
N SER A 643 -13.27 1.77 24.27
CA SER A 643 -13.21 0.87 23.11
C SER A 643 -11.95 1.03 22.24
N ARG A 644 -10.88 1.59 22.81
CA ARG A 644 -9.57 1.76 22.16
C ARG A 644 -8.45 1.23 23.07
N CYS A 645 -7.47 0.53 22.49
CA CYS A 645 -6.33 0.05 23.26
C CYS A 645 -5.43 1.21 23.73
N SER A 646 -5.00 1.14 24.99
CA SER A 646 -4.05 2.06 25.61
C SER A 646 -2.91 1.26 26.24
N CYS A 647 -1.69 1.50 25.78
CA CYS A 647 -0.51 0.72 26.20
C CYS A 647 -0.03 1.19 27.57
N SER A 648 0.17 0.23 28.48
CA SER A 648 0.57 0.51 29.87
C SER A 648 2.01 0.98 29.98
N TYR A 649 2.88 0.55 29.06
CA TYR A 649 4.30 0.89 29.03
C TYR A 649 4.73 1.22 27.58
N PRO A 650 4.41 2.42 27.06
CA PRO A 650 4.65 2.77 25.65
C PRO A 650 6.13 2.75 25.24
N GLU A 651 7.05 2.83 26.21
CA GLU A 651 8.50 2.68 25.97
C GLU A 651 8.94 1.23 25.71
N SER A 652 8.09 0.25 26.04
CA SER A 652 8.41 -1.18 25.94
C SER A 652 7.44 -1.95 25.05
N TRP A 653 6.18 -1.53 25.04
CA TRP A 653 5.08 -2.17 24.31
C TRP A 653 4.41 -1.15 23.42
N VAL A 654 4.48 -1.41 22.12
CA VAL A 654 3.98 -0.54 21.05
C VAL A 654 3.02 -1.33 20.15
N GLY A 655 2.69 -0.72 19.01
CA GLY A 655 1.74 -1.27 18.04
C GLY A 655 0.28 -1.08 18.46
N PRO A 656 -0.65 -1.43 17.57
CA PRO A 656 -2.06 -1.07 17.73
C PRO A 656 -2.74 -1.67 18.97
N ARG A 657 -2.32 -2.89 19.34
CA ARG A 657 -2.87 -3.67 20.47
C ARG A 657 -1.92 -3.79 21.64
N CYS A 658 -0.82 -3.03 21.67
CA CYS A 658 0.19 -3.09 22.74
C CYS A 658 0.83 -4.48 22.89
N THR A 659 0.99 -5.19 21.77
CA THR A 659 1.52 -6.55 21.72
C THR A 659 2.86 -6.64 21.00
N LEU A 660 3.40 -5.51 20.52
CA LEU A 660 4.72 -5.45 19.90
C LEU A 660 5.75 -5.00 20.93
N ALA A 661 6.74 -5.84 21.21
CA ALA A 661 7.85 -5.45 22.06
C ALA A 661 8.81 -4.54 21.26
N LYS A 662 9.06 -3.33 21.77
CA LYS A 662 10.00 -2.38 21.17
C LYS A 662 11.44 -2.93 21.32
N ALA A 663 12.14 -3.15 20.21
CA ALA A 663 13.55 -3.55 20.24
C ALA A 663 14.44 -2.35 20.63
N GLU A 664 15.53 -2.59 21.37
CA GLU A 664 16.52 -1.55 21.68
C GLU A 664 17.12 -1.00 20.38
N SER A 665 17.06 0.33 20.18
CA SER A 665 17.77 0.98 19.08
C SER A 665 19.27 0.90 19.33
N THR A 666 20.02 0.34 18.38
CA THR A 666 21.50 0.24 18.43
C THR A 666 22.22 1.58 18.25
N SER A 667 21.52 2.71 18.35
CA SER A 667 22.04 4.07 18.14
C SER A 667 22.30 4.85 19.44
N SER A 668 22.78 4.19 20.50
CA SER A 668 23.60 4.89 21.51
C SER A 668 24.49 3.93 22.31
N LYS A 669 25.67 4.45 22.65
CA LYS A 669 26.79 3.80 23.33
C LYS A 669 26.39 2.79 24.41
N SER A 670 26.96 1.58 24.30
CA SER A 670 27.40 0.69 25.38
C SER A 670 26.56 0.63 26.67
N SER A 671 26.00 -0.57 26.88
CA SER A 671 25.79 -1.28 28.14
C SER A 671 24.59 -0.91 29.02
N THR A 672 23.76 -1.95 29.22
CA THR A 672 22.89 -2.25 30.37
C THR A 672 21.55 -1.53 30.50
N ARG A 673 20.50 -2.08 29.89
CA ARG A 673 19.18 -2.22 30.55
C ARG A 673 18.50 -3.54 30.21
N VAL A 674 18.85 -4.59 30.96
CA VAL A 674 17.90 -5.68 31.21
C VAL A 674 16.72 -5.10 32.00
N TYR A 675 15.49 -5.50 31.64
CA TYR A 675 14.25 -5.23 32.38
C TYR A 675 14.50 -5.09 33.90
N GLY A 676 14.21 -3.90 34.43
CA GLY A 676 14.44 -3.58 35.84
C GLY A 676 13.58 -4.45 36.76
N PRO A 677 14.11 -4.87 37.93
CA PRO A 677 13.44 -5.83 38.78
C PRO A 677 12.24 -5.19 39.51
N SER A 678 11.30 -6.04 39.92
CA SER A 678 10.08 -5.61 40.65
C SER A 678 10.39 -4.71 41.85
N ILE A 679 9.45 -3.82 42.20
CA ILE A 679 9.53 -2.94 43.39
C ILE A 679 9.91 -3.71 44.67
N GLY A 680 9.52 -4.99 44.78
CA GLY A 680 9.92 -5.85 45.90
C GLY A 680 11.41 -6.13 45.98
N LEU A 681 12.10 -6.31 44.85
CA LEU A 681 13.55 -6.52 44.82
C LEU A 681 14.29 -5.21 45.13
N ALA A 682 13.79 -4.07 44.64
CA ALA A 682 14.36 -2.77 44.95
C ALA A 682 14.25 -2.45 46.45
N LEU A 683 13.07 -2.72 47.05
CA LEU A 683 12.85 -2.57 48.49
C LEU A 683 13.66 -3.58 49.31
N GLY A 684 13.84 -4.81 48.81
CA GLY A 684 14.66 -5.84 49.45
C GLY A 684 16.16 -5.48 49.45
N VAL A 685 16.68 -4.97 48.33
CA VAL A 685 18.07 -4.49 48.23
C VAL A 685 18.29 -3.26 49.10
N ALA A 686 17.34 -2.32 49.13
CA ALA A 686 17.38 -1.17 50.04
C ALA A 686 17.39 -1.62 51.52
N GLY A 687 16.53 -2.57 51.89
CA GLY A 687 16.49 -3.15 53.23
C GLY A 687 17.79 -3.87 53.61
N ALA A 688 18.35 -4.68 52.71
CA ALA A 688 19.63 -5.36 52.92
C ALA A 688 20.79 -4.37 53.05
N THR A 689 20.77 -3.29 52.28
CA THR A 689 21.80 -2.24 52.34
C THR A 689 21.75 -1.49 53.66
N VAL A 690 20.54 -1.12 54.13
CA VAL A 690 20.35 -0.51 55.45
C VAL A 690 20.81 -1.44 56.56
N PHE A 691 20.47 -2.73 56.48
CA PHE A 691 20.88 -3.73 57.46
C PHE A 691 22.41 -3.94 57.51
N LEU A 692 23.06 -4.06 56.34
CA LEU A 692 24.51 -4.23 56.25
C LEU A 692 25.27 -2.98 56.71
N THR A 693 24.71 -1.79 56.47
CA THR A 693 25.28 -0.54 56.98
C THR A 693 25.16 -0.45 58.49
N PHE A 694 24.04 -0.90 59.06
CA PHE A 694 23.88 -1.01 60.51
C PHE A 694 24.88 -2.01 61.13
N LEU A 695 25.10 -3.15 60.46
CA LEU A 695 26.05 -4.17 60.91
C LEU A 695 27.50 -3.68 60.82
N SER A 696 27.85 -2.88 59.80
CA SER A 696 29.19 -2.30 59.65
C SER A 696 29.47 -1.24 60.72
N VAL A 697 28.50 -0.37 61.03
CA VAL A 697 28.60 0.61 62.11
C VAL A 697 28.71 -0.08 63.47
N TRP A 698 27.91 -1.11 63.71
CA TRP A 698 27.95 -1.87 64.97
C TRP A 698 29.28 -2.60 65.18
N THR A 699 29.83 -3.21 64.13
CA THR A 699 31.14 -3.89 64.20
C THR A 699 32.29 -2.90 64.34
N ALA A 700 32.22 -1.72 63.71
CA ALA A 700 33.17 -0.63 63.91
C ALA A 700 33.14 -0.09 65.36
N MET A 701 31.95 0.09 65.94
CA MET A 701 31.79 0.50 67.34
C MET A 701 32.35 -0.55 68.32
N LYS A 702 32.10 -1.86 68.08
CA LYS A 702 32.69 -2.93 68.89
C LYS A 702 34.21 -3.02 68.77
N SER A 703 34.74 -2.74 67.58
CA SER A 703 36.19 -2.65 67.33
C SER A 703 36.82 -1.46 68.07
N ALA A 704 36.16 -0.29 68.05
CA ALA A 704 36.60 0.89 68.79
C ALA A 704 36.60 0.65 70.31
N ALA A 705 35.52 0.05 70.85
CA ALA A 705 35.44 -0.30 72.27
C ALA A 705 36.53 -1.29 72.71
N LYS A 706 36.89 -2.27 71.87
CA LYS A 706 38.02 -3.19 72.14
C LYS A 706 39.38 -2.50 72.08
N ARG A 707 39.55 -1.49 71.22
CA ARG A 707 40.78 -0.67 71.18
C ARG A 707 40.89 0.20 72.43
N ASP A 708 39.79 0.77 72.90
CA ASP A 708 39.75 1.55 74.15
C ASP A 708 40.05 0.66 75.37
N GLU A 709 39.49 -0.54 75.46
CA GLU A 709 39.84 -1.51 76.51
C GLU A 709 41.33 -1.92 76.47
N ALA A 710 41.90 -2.08 75.27
CA ALA A 710 43.32 -2.40 75.11
C ALA A 710 44.24 -1.23 75.52
N LEU A 711 43.84 0.02 75.21
CA LEU A 711 44.56 1.23 75.64
C LEU A 711 44.46 1.45 77.16
N VAL A 712 43.32 1.13 77.77
CA VAL A 712 43.15 1.17 79.23
C VAL A 712 44.01 0.10 79.91
N LYS A 713 44.05 -1.14 79.38
CA LYS A 713 44.96 -2.19 79.89
C LYS A 713 46.43 -1.84 79.72
N ALA A 714 46.81 -1.21 78.60
CA ALA A 714 48.17 -0.74 78.39
C ALA A 714 48.57 0.37 79.38
N SER A 715 47.66 1.30 79.72
CA SER A 715 47.94 2.36 80.71
C SER A 715 47.96 1.86 82.16
N MET A 716 47.24 0.77 82.47
CA MET A 716 47.26 0.12 83.79
C MET A 716 48.54 -0.71 84.02
N MET A 717 49.13 -1.33 82.99
CA MET A 717 50.42 -2.03 83.10
C MET A 717 51.60 -1.08 83.35
N THR A 718 51.51 0.19 82.93
CA THR A 718 52.54 1.20 83.22
C THR A 718 52.44 1.76 84.65
N LYS A 719 51.34 1.51 85.37
CA LYS A 719 51.09 2.05 86.72
C LYS A 719 51.29 1.04 87.87
N SER A 720 51.53 -0.25 87.61
CA SER A 720 51.69 -1.29 88.64
C SER A 720 53.13 -1.83 88.81
N GLY A 721 54.14 -1.17 88.25
CA GLY A 721 55.55 -1.56 88.36
C GLY A 721 56.39 -0.69 89.30
N GLY A 722 55.76 0.02 90.23
CA GLY A 722 56.46 0.88 91.19
C GLY A 722 56.58 0.24 92.57
N ALA A 723 57.83 -0.05 92.96
CA ALA A 723 58.36 -0.17 94.33
C ALA A 723 58.19 -1.50 95.08
N SER A 724 59.31 -2.16 95.40
CA SER A 724 59.96 -2.06 96.73
C SER A 724 61.02 -3.14 96.92
N LEU A 725 62.26 -2.75 97.25
CA LEU A 725 62.98 -3.24 98.45
C LEU A 725 64.33 -2.52 98.58
N GLU A 726 64.49 -1.89 99.74
CA GLU A 726 65.53 -0.97 100.14
C GLU A 726 66.08 -1.43 101.51
N VAL A 727 67.39 -1.21 101.70
CA VAL A 727 68.16 -1.03 102.95
C VAL A 727 68.20 -2.20 103.94
N GLY A 728 69.43 -2.55 104.32
CA GLY A 728 69.70 -3.85 104.91
C GLY A 728 71.17 -4.19 104.97
N VAL A 729 71.93 -3.40 105.74
CA VAL A 729 71.68 -3.57 107.17
C VAL A 729 70.63 -2.56 107.58
#